data_AF-A0A9Q3YQ35-F1
#
_entry.id   AF-A0A9Q3YQ35-F1
#
_cell.length_a   1.000
_cell.length_b   1.000
_cell.length_c   1.000
_cell.angle_alpha   90.00
_cell.angle_beta   90.00
_cell.angle_gamma   90.00
#
_symmetry.space_group_name_H-M   'P 1'
#
loop_
_entity.id
_entity.type
_entity.pdbx_description
1 polymer ?
#
loop_
_entity_poly.entity_id
_entity_poly.type
_entity_poly.pdbx_seq_one_letter_code
_entity_poly.pdbx_strand_id
1 'polypeptide(L)'
;MKKLQDIIISTRTMAVLLLVYAFAMAYATFLENDYGTPTAKALIYEAKWFELIMLLLIINFVGNIGRYRLWKREKWPVLVFHLSFILIFVGGAITRYISFEGQMSIREGETSNEIVTDKNFFKIQIEDKGDVLNYQDVPYLMSPLHKDFKATYDFHGKQVKVKTLDYVQRKKDSLVADKNGAEYLHLVSTAETGRQNIYIKSGETKSINGTLVTFNRAIDGAVEFKQENGQMLIKTPVDATYMTMATQATGSTAKDQYQPLVLRSLYSINELKLVVPEGLKKGKLMAFEGDKKKDQNVPDAMTIEIEGPKTKQIVELSVERGNPNAYKQVTMDNLNIMVGFGPKIYTTPFAIKLDDFVMETYPGSSSPSAYESHIKIIDEGKQTPYKIYMNNVLNYKGYRFFQASYTPDRMGTLLSVNHDFWGTLISYIGYAFLFGGMFVMFFWKGTHFWKLNKMLKDINKKRAATVILLLLSLSLSAQKIETHGTSDGSREHVHVEGDGHTHDAAPQAAQPQGSHQQNSLAAPLTKMRMISPDEMIARNKITKEHADKFGYLLVQNFEGRIVPINTQALDVLRKLYKRDKFKGTDGKYLTAEQWFLSINTDTPSWTMVPLIKVDAKGGEELLRITKADEDGYTSLMNLFPADANGNLTYILDEEYNTAFRKKPAAQSEYDKQVIKLNERVQIFNEFFSGQFMRIVPVKNDPNHTWHSWLDQKMEPDMESQKVMGPYFAEALQAQKTGDWSKADAELKKLSNYQQKWAKAVVPSEAKVNLEVFMNKADINFKLLIFYTIIGSLLLILGFVALFKPNKKLNTIIKGIIYVGIVGYVGHFLGLIARWFISGHAPWSNGYEAIIFISWVGISAGLMFYFGFGKPSLGKKALESTTKKIKKENTSNALIPAAGFMVAVIMMGFAHGGSALDPQITPLVPVLKSYWLIVHVAIIVSSYGFFALSMIIAVISLVFYIIADKNLFKTHNDSTLKELAIVSEMSLTIGLFALTVGNFLGGIWANESWGRYWSWDPKETWAFISIMVYAFVLHMRLVPGLRSRWAVHVATMFAFCSMVMTYFGVNYYLSGLHSYAAGDPVPVPAWVYIGLATMFLLALVSYFKFTALKKK
;
A
#
# COMPACT_ATOMS: atom_id res chain seq x y z
N MET A 1 -2.76 9.09 51.55
CA MET A 1 -1.62 8.61 50.73
C MET A 1 -1.71 7.12 50.38
N LYS A 2 -1.75 6.16 51.34
CA LYS A 2 -1.84 4.70 51.04
C LYS A 2 -2.98 4.30 50.09
N LYS A 3 -4.21 4.82 50.30
CA LYS A 3 -5.36 4.54 49.41
C LYS A 3 -5.12 4.99 47.96
N LEU A 4 -4.48 6.14 47.75
CA LEU A 4 -4.19 6.67 46.41
C LEU A 4 -3.09 5.84 45.74
N GLN A 5 -2.07 5.46 46.49
CA GLN A 5 -1.00 4.56 46.03
C GLN A 5 -1.57 3.19 45.61
N ASP A 6 -2.46 2.61 46.40
CA ASP A 6 -3.09 1.32 46.10
C ASP A 6 -3.95 1.35 44.84
N ILE A 7 -4.60 2.49 44.57
CA ILE A 7 -5.36 2.73 43.34
C ILE A 7 -4.38 2.85 42.16
N ILE A 8 -3.39 3.74 42.24
CA ILE A 8 -2.44 4.00 41.16
C ILE A 8 -1.67 2.73 40.77
N ILE A 9 -1.30 1.88 41.73
CA ILE A 9 -0.52 0.64 41.52
C ILE A 9 -1.45 -0.58 41.26
N SER A 10 -2.77 -0.38 41.14
CA SER A 10 -3.69 -1.50 40.92
C SER A 10 -3.61 -2.04 39.48
N THR A 11 -3.88 -3.34 39.32
CA THR A 11 -4.04 -3.96 37.99
C THR A 11 -5.31 -3.53 37.28
N ARG A 12 -6.30 -2.98 38.01
CA ARG A 12 -7.50 -2.37 37.42
C ARG A 12 -7.14 -1.05 36.74
N THR A 13 -6.36 -0.21 37.40
CA THR A 13 -5.86 1.06 36.83
C THR A 13 -4.98 0.79 35.63
N MET A 14 -4.10 -0.21 35.68
CA MET A 14 -3.30 -0.66 34.53
C MET A 14 -4.19 -1.02 33.33
N ALA A 15 -5.22 -1.83 33.55
CA ALA A 15 -6.16 -2.22 32.50
C ALA A 15 -6.88 -1.02 31.87
N VAL A 16 -7.35 -0.07 32.69
CA VAL A 16 -8.02 1.15 32.20
C VAL A 16 -7.05 2.02 31.41
N LEU A 17 -5.84 2.27 31.94
CA LEU A 17 -4.84 3.09 31.26
C LEU A 17 -4.41 2.49 29.92
N LEU A 18 -4.22 1.16 29.84
CA LEU A 18 -3.91 0.50 28.56
C LEU A 18 -5.04 0.67 27.55
N LEU A 19 -6.30 0.50 27.96
CA LEU A 19 -7.44 0.66 27.04
C LEU A 19 -7.61 2.11 26.58
N VAL A 20 -7.46 3.08 27.48
CA VAL A 20 -7.52 4.51 27.14
C VAL A 20 -6.38 4.89 26.19
N TYR A 21 -5.17 4.39 26.45
CA TYR A 21 -4.01 4.65 25.58
C TYR A 21 -4.20 4.04 24.19
N ALA A 22 -4.67 2.79 24.09
CA ALA A 22 -4.98 2.14 22.83
C ALA A 22 -6.10 2.86 22.05
N PHE A 23 -7.15 3.30 22.75
CA PHE A 23 -8.27 4.04 22.14
C PHE A 23 -7.85 5.41 21.64
N ALA A 24 -7.04 6.14 22.41
CA ALA A 24 -6.48 7.43 22.00
C ALA A 24 -5.67 7.31 20.70
N MET A 25 -4.80 6.30 20.61
CA MET A 25 -4.04 6.02 19.38
C MET A 25 -4.96 5.60 18.22
N ALA A 26 -5.95 4.75 18.46
CA ALA A 26 -6.89 4.35 17.41
C ALA A 26 -7.64 5.58 16.85
N TYR A 27 -8.15 6.44 17.72
CA TYR A 27 -8.82 7.68 17.32
C TYR A 27 -7.87 8.64 16.57
N ALA A 28 -6.60 8.72 16.97
CA ALA A 28 -5.59 9.51 16.27
C ALA A 28 -5.40 9.08 14.81
N THR A 29 -5.45 7.77 14.52
CA THR A 29 -5.32 7.29 13.13
C THR A 29 -6.50 7.71 12.24
N PHE A 30 -7.72 7.78 12.78
CA PHE A 30 -8.87 8.31 12.05
C PHE A 30 -8.77 9.83 11.87
N LEU A 31 -8.34 10.55 12.91
CA LEU A 31 -8.09 11.98 12.84
C LEU A 31 -7.04 12.32 11.77
N GLU A 32 -5.99 11.51 11.64
CA GLU A 32 -4.98 11.62 10.58
C GLU A 32 -5.58 11.36 9.18
N ASN A 33 -6.38 10.31 9.05
CA ASN A 33 -7.06 10.00 7.80
C ASN A 33 -8.03 11.11 7.36
N ASP A 34 -8.69 11.78 8.30
CA ASP A 34 -9.69 12.80 8.00
C ASP A 34 -9.04 14.18 7.83
N TYR A 35 -8.15 14.59 8.73
CA TYR A 35 -7.60 15.96 8.79
C TYR A 35 -6.07 16.06 8.59
N GLY A 36 -5.39 14.94 8.38
CA GLY A 36 -3.95 14.88 8.07
C GLY A 36 -3.05 14.67 9.29
N THR A 37 -1.82 14.23 9.04
CA THR A 37 -0.82 13.91 10.06
C THR A 37 -0.52 15.06 11.04
N PRO A 38 -0.43 16.34 10.61
CA PRO A 38 -0.22 17.46 11.56
C PRO A 38 -1.33 17.56 12.61
N THR A 39 -2.59 17.29 12.23
CA THR A 39 -3.74 17.35 13.14
C THR A 39 -3.67 16.28 14.21
N ALA A 40 -3.38 15.03 13.83
CA ALA A 40 -3.28 13.91 14.76
C ALA A 40 -2.11 14.07 15.75
N LYS A 41 -0.97 14.58 15.26
CA LYS A 41 0.16 14.95 16.11
C LYS A 41 -0.23 16.06 17.09
N ALA A 42 -0.82 17.16 16.64
CA ALA A 42 -1.15 18.29 17.50
C ALA A 42 -2.14 17.93 18.62
N LEU A 43 -3.19 17.17 18.30
CA LEU A 43 -4.26 16.86 19.26
C LEU A 43 -3.97 15.66 20.17
N ILE A 44 -3.17 14.70 19.72
CA ILE A 44 -2.96 13.42 20.42
C ILE A 44 -1.48 13.09 20.59
N TYR A 45 -0.75 12.73 19.53
CA TYR A 45 0.60 12.16 19.68
C TYR A 45 1.61 13.12 20.32
N GLU A 46 1.43 14.42 20.12
CA GLU A 46 2.24 15.48 20.71
C GLU A 46 1.55 16.24 21.84
N ALA A 47 0.36 15.81 22.26
CA ALA A 47 -0.36 16.48 23.33
C ALA A 47 0.12 16.05 24.73
N LYS A 48 0.18 17.01 25.67
CA LYS A 48 0.63 16.77 27.05
C LYS A 48 -0.23 15.76 27.82
N TRP A 49 -1.52 15.67 27.53
CA TRP A 49 -2.42 14.71 28.19
C TRP A 49 -2.11 13.27 27.77
N PHE A 50 -1.66 13.06 26.53
CA PHE A 50 -1.27 11.75 26.01
C PHE A 50 0.05 11.31 26.65
N GLU A 51 1.01 12.23 26.81
CA GLU A 51 2.23 12.01 27.58
C GLU A 51 1.95 11.65 29.05
N LEU A 52 0.97 12.32 29.67
CA LEU A 52 0.56 12.02 31.05
C LEU A 52 0.08 10.56 31.19
N ILE A 53 -0.66 10.03 30.21
CA ILE A 53 -1.10 8.63 30.23
C ILE A 53 0.10 7.68 30.20
N MET A 54 1.09 7.94 29.34
CA MET A 54 2.33 7.15 29.28
C MET A 54 3.10 7.19 30.59
N LEU A 55 3.24 8.37 31.20
CA LEU A 55 3.89 8.54 32.49
C LEU A 55 3.15 7.77 33.61
N LEU A 56 1.82 7.82 33.63
CA LEU A 56 1.00 7.07 34.59
C LEU A 56 1.15 5.55 34.41
N LEU A 57 1.25 5.05 33.17
CA LEU A 57 1.53 3.64 32.88
C LEU A 57 2.89 3.21 33.43
N ILE A 58 3.93 4.05 33.29
CA ILE A 58 5.27 3.77 33.82
C ILE A 58 5.25 3.74 35.34
N ILE A 59 4.63 4.73 35.98
CA ILE A 59 4.49 4.79 37.45
C ILE A 59 3.74 3.55 37.96
N ASN A 60 2.65 3.16 37.29
CA ASN A 60 1.90 1.94 37.61
C ASN A 60 2.80 0.69 37.50
N PHE A 61 3.59 0.59 36.42
CA PHE A 61 4.49 -0.53 36.20
C PHE A 61 5.57 -0.62 37.30
N VAL A 62 6.26 0.50 37.60
CA VAL A 62 7.28 0.58 38.66
C VAL A 62 6.71 0.14 40.01
N GLY A 63 5.51 0.59 40.36
CA GLY A 63 4.83 0.13 41.58
C GLY A 63 4.54 -1.38 41.59
N ASN A 64 4.19 -1.95 40.43
CA ASN A 64 3.90 -3.37 40.29
C ASN A 64 5.13 -4.28 40.37
N ILE A 65 6.34 -3.76 40.08
CA ILE A 65 7.62 -4.47 40.35
C ILE A 65 7.69 -4.86 41.83
N GLY A 66 7.41 -3.87 42.70
CA GLY A 66 7.18 -3.97 44.15
C GLY A 66 6.20 -5.09 44.52
N ARG A 67 4.95 -4.89 44.10
CA ARG A 67 3.80 -5.72 44.45
C ARG A 67 3.96 -7.19 44.09
N TYR A 68 4.49 -7.48 42.90
CA TYR A 68 4.64 -8.84 42.39
C TYR A 68 6.01 -9.48 42.65
N ARG A 69 6.91 -8.77 43.36
CA ARG A 69 8.27 -9.20 43.67
C ARG A 69 9.02 -9.68 42.43
N LEU A 70 9.02 -8.84 41.39
CA LEU A 70 9.62 -9.20 40.10
C LEU A 70 11.16 -9.36 40.15
N TRP A 71 11.81 -8.88 41.22
CA TRP A 71 13.25 -9.08 41.48
C TRP A 71 13.65 -10.53 41.78
N LYS A 72 12.69 -11.43 42.05
CA LYS A 72 12.99 -12.85 42.25
C LYS A 72 13.60 -13.46 40.98
N ARG A 73 14.63 -14.31 41.12
CA ARG A 73 15.34 -14.97 40.01
C ARG A 73 14.42 -15.70 39.02
N GLU A 74 13.33 -16.30 39.49
CA GLU A 74 12.33 -16.97 38.64
C GLU A 74 11.58 -16.04 37.68
N LYS A 75 11.60 -14.73 37.95
CA LYS A 75 10.87 -13.69 37.21
C LYS A 75 11.76 -12.70 36.49
N TRP A 76 13.08 -12.88 36.52
CA TRP A 76 14.04 -12.01 35.82
C TRP A 76 13.70 -11.80 34.34
N PRO A 77 13.32 -12.84 33.55
CA PRO A 77 12.95 -12.62 32.15
C PRO A 77 11.74 -11.69 32.00
N VAL A 78 10.76 -11.80 32.90
CA VAL A 78 9.58 -10.93 32.94
C VAL A 78 9.96 -9.51 33.35
N LEU A 79 10.86 -9.35 34.32
CA LEU A 79 11.35 -8.05 34.76
C LEU A 79 12.11 -7.34 33.63
N VAL A 80 13.09 -8.01 33.02
CA VAL A 80 13.89 -7.47 31.91
C VAL A 80 12.99 -7.10 30.73
N PHE A 81 12.03 -7.96 30.39
CA PHE A 81 11.04 -7.67 29.35
C PHE A 81 10.29 -6.37 29.63
N HIS A 82 9.80 -6.12 30.85
CA HIS A 82 9.03 -4.90 31.09
C HIS A 82 9.92 -3.66 31.34
N LEU A 83 11.13 -3.83 31.87
CA LEU A 83 12.12 -2.74 31.99
C LEU A 83 12.48 -2.15 30.62
N SER A 84 12.39 -2.94 29.55
CA SER A 84 12.59 -2.44 28.20
C SER A 84 11.68 -1.25 27.85
N PHE A 85 10.40 -1.27 28.25
CA PHE A 85 9.46 -0.19 27.94
C PHE A 85 9.84 1.12 28.62
N ILE A 86 10.49 1.06 29.79
CA ILE A 86 11.02 2.27 30.45
C ILE A 86 12.16 2.85 29.63
N LEU A 87 13.09 2.01 29.16
CA LEU A 87 14.20 2.45 28.31
C LEU A 87 13.70 3.03 26.99
N ILE A 88 12.74 2.36 26.34
CA ILE A 88 12.12 2.83 25.09
C ILE A 88 11.43 4.19 25.32
N PHE A 89 10.71 4.36 26.42
CA PHE A 89 10.08 5.64 26.74
C PHE A 89 11.11 6.76 26.96
N VAL A 90 12.20 6.48 27.69
CA VAL A 90 13.29 7.46 27.90
C VAL A 90 13.96 7.81 26.57
N GLY A 91 14.24 6.81 25.72
CA GLY A 91 14.77 7.02 24.38
C GLY A 91 13.86 7.90 23.52
N GLY A 92 12.55 7.60 23.48
CA GLY A 92 11.56 8.41 22.78
C GLY A 92 11.41 9.84 23.33
N ALA A 93 11.55 10.03 24.64
CA ALA A 93 11.57 11.37 25.23
C ALA A 93 12.79 12.18 24.77
N ILE A 94 13.97 11.55 24.69
CA ILE A 94 15.18 12.19 24.15
C ILE A 94 14.99 12.56 22.68
N THR A 95 14.51 11.63 21.86
CA THR A 95 14.19 11.87 20.44
C THR A 95 13.24 13.06 20.27
N ARG A 96 12.24 13.17 21.14
CA ARG A 96 11.22 14.23 21.06
C ARG A 96 11.74 15.62 21.42
N TYR A 97 12.52 15.72 22.49
CA TYR A 97 12.87 17.00 23.12
C TYR A 97 14.27 17.50 22.74
N ILE A 98 15.17 16.62 22.29
CA ILE A 98 16.57 16.96 22.00
C ILE A 98 16.88 16.84 20.49
N SER A 99 16.27 15.85 19.82
CA SER A 99 16.61 15.51 18.43
C SER A 99 15.79 16.30 17.41
N PHE A 100 16.26 16.34 16.17
CA PHE A 100 15.56 16.98 15.05
C PHE A 100 15.70 16.18 13.75
N GLU A 101 14.72 16.39 12.87
CA GLU A 101 14.63 15.78 11.54
C GLU A 101 14.47 16.90 10.49
N GLY A 102 15.00 16.66 9.29
CA GLY A 102 14.90 17.58 8.16
C GLY A 102 15.37 16.96 6.85
N GLN A 103 15.53 17.79 5.83
CA GLN A 103 15.94 17.38 4.50
C GLN A 103 17.07 18.28 3.97
N MET A 104 17.97 17.68 3.21
CA MET A 104 19.06 18.35 2.50
C MET A 104 18.90 18.04 1.01
N SER A 105 18.64 19.07 0.21
CA SER A 105 18.58 18.96 -1.24
C SER A 105 19.91 19.42 -1.84
N ILE A 106 20.45 18.65 -2.79
CA ILE A 106 21.73 18.94 -3.44
C ILE A 106 21.58 18.64 -4.94
N ARG A 107 21.93 19.58 -5.82
CA ARG A 107 22.04 19.33 -7.26
C ARG A 107 23.39 18.73 -7.61
N GLU A 108 23.47 18.03 -8.74
CA GLU A 108 24.74 17.49 -9.22
C GLU A 108 25.79 18.59 -9.39
N GLY A 109 27.01 18.33 -8.89
CA GLY A 109 28.11 19.29 -8.84
C GLY A 109 28.06 20.27 -7.67
N GLU A 110 26.91 20.45 -7.02
CA GLU A 110 26.75 21.39 -5.89
C GLU A 110 27.21 20.81 -4.55
N THR A 111 27.52 21.71 -3.63
CA THR A 111 27.90 21.40 -2.25
C THR A 111 26.93 22.09 -1.29
N SER A 112 26.43 21.34 -0.31
CA SER A 112 25.51 21.86 0.71
C SER A 112 25.92 21.42 2.11
N ASN A 113 25.70 22.30 3.09
CA ASN A 113 25.76 22.01 4.52
C ASN A 113 24.44 22.42 5.22
N GLU A 114 23.39 22.69 4.46
CA GLU A 114 22.11 23.20 4.97
C GLU A 114 21.06 22.09 5.07
N ILE A 115 20.40 22.01 6.22
CA ILE A 115 19.30 21.10 6.52
C ILE A 115 18.05 21.94 6.76
N VAL A 116 17.03 21.75 5.92
CA VAL A 116 15.71 22.34 6.10
C VAL A 116 14.88 21.44 7.01
N THR A 117 14.39 21.95 8.13
CA THR A 117 13.64 21.14 9.11
C THR A 117 12.28 20.68 8.58
N ASP A 118 11.80 19.53 9.06
CA ASP A 118 10.42 19.10 8.80
C ASP A 118 9.38 19.88 9.62
N LYS A 119 9.78 20.45 10.76
CA LYS A 119 8.91 21.27 11.61
C LYS A 119 8.82 22.70 11.08
N ASN A 120 7.61 23.27 11.15
CA ASN A 120 7.39 24.68 10.87
C ASN A 120 7.52 25.53 12.13
N PHE A 121 8.04 26.74 11.95
CA PHE A 121 8.24 27.73 12.98
C PHE A 121 7.53 29.03 12.58
N PHE A 122 6.90 29.67 13.56
CA PHE A 122 6.44 31.04 13.40
C PHE A 122 7.63 31.97 13.58
N LYS A 123 7.85 32.82 12.59
CA LYS A 123 8.99 33.72 12.49
C LYS A 123 8.50 35.15 12.36
N ILE A 124 9.10 36.05 13.14
CA ILE A 124 8.80 37.47 13.08
C ILE A 124 10.07 38.30 13.27
N GLN A 125 10.21 39.29 12.41
CA GLN A 125 11.25 40.30 12.46
C GLN A 125 10.56 41.67 12.38
N ILE A 126 10.95 42.58 13.27
CA ILE A 126 10.40 43.93 13.32
C ILE A 126 11.55 44.91 13.09
N GLU A 127 11.32 45.85 12.19
CA GLU A 127 12.26 46.90 11.84
C GLU A 127 11.62 48.29 11.98
N ASP A 128 12.37 49.27 12.49
CA ASP A 128 12.00 50.70 12.51
C ASP A 128 13.26 51.53 12.21
N LYS A 129 13.26 52.29 11.10
CA LYS A 129 14.37 53.20 10.70
C LYS A 129 15.77 52.56 10.73
N GLY A 130 15.89 51.31 10.30
CA GLY A 130 17.16 50.57 10.22
C GLY A 130 17.56 49.84 11.51
N ASP A 131 16.81 49.99 12.61
CA ASP A 131 16.94 49.12 13.78
C ASP A 131 16.08 47.87 13.59
N VAL A 132 16.70 46.69 13.70
CA VAL A 132 16.10 45.39 13.34
C VAL A 132 16.20 44.44 14.53
N LEU A 133 15.05 43.91 14.97
CA LEU A 133 15.00 42.90 16.02
C LEU A 133 14.40 41.60 15.51
N ASN A 134 15.20 40.55 15.52
CA ASN A 134 14.81 39.18 15.17
C ASN A 134 14.38 38.44 16.43
N TYR A 135 13.12 38.00 16.49
CA TYR A 135 12.61 37.25 17.63
C TYR A 135 12.90 35.75 17.50
N GLN A 136 12.85 35.04 18.62
CA GLN A 136 13.05 33.59 18.63
C GLN A 136 11.93 32.88 17.86
N ASP A 137 12.34 32.05 16.91
CA ASP A 137 11.45 31.15 16.17
C ASP A 137 10.64 30.26 17.12
N VAL A 138 9.31 30.31 17.03
CA VAL A 138 8.44 29.51 17.89
C VAL A 138 7.96 28.28 17.11
N PRO A 139 8.34 27.05 17.52
CA PRO A 139 7.81 25.85 16.89
C PRO A 139 6.30 25.76 17.17
N TYR A 140 5.51 25.58 16.12
CA TYR A 140 4.08 25.38 16.28
C TYR A 140 3.54 24.48 15.19
N LEU A 141 2.70 23.51 15.59
CA LEU A 141 2.08 22.59 14.66
C LEU A 141 0.67 23.08 14.30
N MET A 142 0.56 23.69 13.13
CA MET A 142 -0.72 24.18 12.61
C MET A 142 -1.57 23.06 12.04
N SER A 143 -2.86 23.10 12.36
CA SER A 143 -3.85 22.25 11.71
C SER A 143 -5.24 22.91 11.74
N PRO A 144 -6.20 22.47 10.89
CA PRO A 144 -7.55 23.01 10.87
C PRO A 144 -8.26 23.00 12.23
N LEU A 145 -7.95 22.02 13.09
CA LEU A 145 -8.52 21.85 14.43
C LEU A 145 -7.58 22.33 15.57
N HIS A 146 -6.35 22.74 15.24
CA HIS A 146 -5.37 23.28 16.19
C HIS A 146 -4.70 24.50 15.56
N LYS A 147 -5.41 25.63 15.61
CA LYS A 147 -5.01 26.88 14.94
C LYS A 147 -4.96 28.09 15.86
N ASP A 148 -5.08 27.94 17.17
CA ASP A 148 -5.14 29.08 18.12
C ASP A 148 -3.76 29.56 18.60
N PHE A 149 -2.89 29.95 17.67
CA PHE A 149 -1.62 30.58 18.01
C PHE A 149 -1.82 32.04 18.44
N LYS A 150 -1.22 32.39 19.57
CA LYS A 150 -1.19 33.76 20.11
C LYS A 150 0.20 34.05 20.64
N ALA A 151 0.80 35.13 20.20
CA ALA A 151 2.09 35.61 20.68
C ALA A 151 2.09 37.13 20.85
N THR A 152 2.92 37.63 21.75
CA THR A 152 3.13 39.06 21.98
C THR A 152 4.62 39.34 21.95
N TYR A 153 5.01 40.31 21.14
CA TYR A 153 6.38 40.73 20.89
C TYR A 153 6.52 42.20 21.30
N ASP A 154 7.63 42.54 21.95
CA ASP A 154 7.89 43.90 22.42
C ASP A 154 9.11 44.50 21.70
N PHE A 155 8.86 45.51 20.87
CA PHE A 155 9.89 46.24 20.14
C PHE A 155 10.10 47.61 20.78
N HIS A 156 11.08 47.71 21.68
CA HIS A 156 11.42 48.94 22.41
C HIS A 156 10.22 49.64 23.09
N GLY A 157 9.31 48.87 23.71
CA GLY A 157 8.10 49.37 24.36
C GLY A 157 6.87 49.46 23.45
N LYS A 158 7.01 49.18 22.15
CA LYS A 158 5.90 49.03 21.20
C LYS A 158 5.49 47.55 21.14
N GLN A 159 4.34 47.23 21.74
CA GLN A 159 3.81 45.86 21.70
C GLN A 159 3.16 45.54 20.35
N VAL A 160 3.53 44.40 19.79
CA VAL A 160 2.91 43.79 18.61
C VAL A 160 2.34 42.44 19.01
N LYS A 161 1.03 42.27 18.85
CA LYS A 161 0.33 41.01 19.12
C LYS A 161 0.01 40.32 17.80
N VAL A 162 0.26 39.02 17.74
CA VAL A 162 -0.11 38.20 16.60
C VAL A 162 -1.08 37.13 17.07
N LYS A 163 -2.20 37.01 16.36
CA LYS A 163 -3.20 35.96 16.57
C LYS A 163 -3.58 35.35 15.22
N THR A 164 -3.67 34.04 15.17
CA THR A 164 -4.25 33.34 14.02
C THR A 164 -5.77 33.41 13.99
N LEU A 165 -6.31 33.64 12.80
CA LEU A 165 -7.74 33.61 12.53
C LEU A 165 -8.14 32.30 11.84
N ASP A 166 -7.37 31.87 10.84
CA ASP A 166 -7.69 30.67 10.09
C ASP A 166 -6.45 29.96 9.52
N TYR A 167 -6.59 28.66 9.25
CA TYR A 167 -5.55 27.84 8.62
C TYR A 167 -6.22 26.84 7.66
N VAL A 168 -5.99 27.00 6.36
CA VAL A 168 -6.57 26.16 5.31
C VAL A 168 -5.46 25.37 4.64
N GLN A 169 -5.52 24.04 4.75
CA GLN A 169 -4.54 23.17 4.11
C GLN A 169 -4.78 23.04 2.60
N ARG A 170 -3.70 23.01 1.80
CA ARG A 170 -3.73 22.88 0.34
C ARG A 170 -4.79 23.81 -0.24
N LYS A 171 -4.70 25.10 0.10
CA LYS A 171 -5.77 26.06 -0.14
C LYS A 171 -6.07 26.09 -1.63
N LYS A 172 -7.31 25.74 -1.98
CA LYS A 172 -7.84 25.93 -3.32
C LYS A 172 -9.02 26.86 -3.26
N ASP A 173 -9.11 27.67 -4.28
CA ASP A 173 -10.28 28.49 -4.53
C ASP A 173 -11.31 27.64 -5.26
N SER A 174 -12.55 27.60 -4.75
CA SER A 174 -13.70 27.07 -5.49
C SER A 174 -14.77 28.14 -5.55
N LEU A 175 -15.44 28.18 -6.69
CA LEU A 175 -16.63 29.00 -6.84
C LEU A 175 -17.85 28.21 -6.38
N VAL A 176 -18.44 28.63 -5.26
CA VAL A 176 -19.75 28.13 -4.82
C VAL A 176 -20.82 28.90 -5.56
N ALA A 177 -21.70 28.18 -6.26
CA ALA A 177 -22.77 28.79 -7.03
C ALA A 177 -23.71 29.58 -6.11
N ASP A 178 -23.87 30.87 -6.39
CA ASP A 178 -24.75 31.79 -5.69
C ASP A 178 -25.45 32.62 -6.77
N LYS A 179 -26.79 32.58 -6.80
CA LYS A 179 -27.58 33.29 -7.80
C LYS A 179 -27.38 34.81 -7.72
N ASN A 180 -26.97 35.31 -6.55
CA ASN A 180 -26.65 36.72 -6.30
C ASN A 180 -25.15 37.01 -6.25
N GLY A 181 -24.31 36.02 -6.61
CA GLY A 181 -22.86 36.13 -6.63
C GLY A 181 -22.31 36.86 -7.86
N ALA A 182 -21.03 37.19 -7.83
CA ALA A 182 -20.35 37.79 -8.97
C ALA A 182 -20.11 36.76 -10.08
N GLU A 183 -19.98 37.22 -11.33
CA GLU A 183 -19.64 36.38 -12.47
C GLU A 183 -18.13 36.13 -12.53
N TYR A 184 -17.78 34.86 -12.63
CA TYR A 184 -16.40 34.39 -12.75
C TYR A 184 -16.22 33.56 -14.02
N LEU A 185 -15.08 33.79 -14.67
CA LEU A 185 -14.54 32.92 -15.69
C LEU A 185 -13.67 31.84 -15.04
N HIS A 186 -14.03 30.57 -15.26
CA HIS A 186 -13.25 29.42 -14.78
C HIS A 186 -12.26 28.99 -15.86
N LEU A 187 -10.98 29.06 -15.51
CA LEU A 187 -9.87 28.65 -16.34
C LEU A 187 -9.13 27.49 -15.67
N VAL A 188 -8.61 26.58 -16.46
CA VAL A 188 -7.75 25.50 -16.01
C VAL A 188 -6.43 25.62 -16.74
N SER A 189 -5.35 25.76 -15.99
CA SER A 189 -3.99 25.80 -16.54
C SER A 189 -3.15 24.67 -15.96
N THR A 190 -2.14 24.24 -16.70
CA THR A 190 -1.09 23.35 -16.20
C THR A 190 0.14 24.20 -15.88
N ALA A 191 0.50 24.28 -14.60
CA ALA A 191 1.77 24.84 -14.15
C ALA A 191 2.75 23.70 -13.79
N GLU A 192 4.00 24.03 -13.43
CA GLU A 192 4.98 23.05 -12.90
C GLU A 192 4.43 22.26 -11.70
N THR A 193 3.52 22.85 -10.94
CA THR A 193 2.87 22.23 -9.77
C THR A 193 1.61 21.41 -10.11
N GLY A 194 1.26 21.28 -11.39
CA GLY A 194 0.13 20.49 -11.88
C GLY A 194 -1.07 21.32 -12.35
N ARG A 195 -2.24 20.68 -12.41
CA ARG A 195 -3.50 21.31 -12.86
C ARG A 195 -4.02 22.30 -11.81
N GLN A 196 -4.15 23.57 -12.18
CA GLN A 196 -4.69 24.63 -11.33
C GLN A 196 -6.04 25.12 -11.88
N ASN A 197 -7.04 25.24 -11.00
CA ASN A 197 -8.30 25.92 -11.32
C ASN A 197 -8.16 27.39 -10.94
N ILE A 198 -8.42 28.28 -11.88
CA ILE A 198 -8.24 29.72 -11.75
C ILE A 198 -9.58 30.38 -12.04
N TYR A 199 -10.03 31.24 -11.13
CA TYR A 199 -11.26 32.01 -11.28
C TYR A 199 -10.91 33.49 -11.42
N ILE A 200 -11.39 34.13 -12.50
CA ILE A 200 -11.20 35.56 -12.76
C ILE A 200 -12.56 36.25 -12.72
N LYS A 201 -12.72 37.25 -11.84
CA LYS A 201 -13.95 38.06 -11.79
C LYS A 201 -13.99 39.02 -12.98
N SER A 202 -15.18 39.40 -13.42
CA SER A 202 -15.32 40.45 -14.45
C SER A 202 -14.58 41.75 -14.03
N GLY A 203 -13.72 42.26 -14.90
CA GLY A 203 -12.85 43.44 -14.66
C GLY A 203 -11.52 43.13 -13.97
N GLU A 204 -11.27 41.88 -13.58
CA GLU A 204 -10.04 41.44 -12.91
C GLU A 204 -8.97 40.96 -13.91
N THR A 205 -7.72 40.99 -13.46
CA THR A 205 -6.55 40.50 -14.19
C THR A 205 -5.78 39.55 -13.30
N LYS A 206 -5.37 38.41 -13.84
CA LYS A 206 -4.46 37.47 -13.17
C LYS A 206 -3.26 37.16 -14.03
N SER A 207 -2.09 37.01 -13.41
CA SER A 207 -0.90 36.48 -14.08
C SER A 207 -0.88 34.96 -13.95
N ILE A 208 -0.80 34.26 -15.08
CA ILE A 208 -0.78 32.79 -15.17
C ILE A 208 0.49 32.40 -15.94
N ASN A 209 1.44 31.75 -15.26
CA ASN A 209 2.75 31.39 -15.83
C ASN A 209 3.46 32.57 -16.53
N GLY A 210 3.42 33.76 -15.91
CA GLY A 210 4.01 34.99 -16.47
C GLY A 210 3.20 35.67 -17.57
N THR A 211 2.09 35.07 -18.02
CA THR A 211 1.18 35.66 -19.02
C THR A 211 -0.02 36.30 -18.33
N LEU A 212 -0.33 37.55 -18.65
CA LEU A 212 -1.53 38.21 -18.13
C LEU A 212 -2.77 37.65 -18.81
N VAL A 213 -3.78 37.30 -18.01
CA VAL A 213 -5.09 36.84 -18.48
C VAL A 213 -6.17 37.71 -17.85
N THR A 214 -7.08 38.22 -18.68
CA THR A 214 -8.11 39.18 -18.27
C THR A 214 -9.50 38.72 -18.66
N PHE A 215 -10.50 39.19 -17.91
CA PHE A 215 -11.91 38.98 -18.25
C PHE A 215 -12.65 40.32 -18.26
N ASN A 216 -13.25 40.69 -19.39
CA ASN A 216 -13.92 41.97 -19.65
C ASN A 216 -13.05 43.20 -19.33
N ARG A 217 -11.73 43.07 -19.51
CA ARG A 217 -10.76 44.16 -19.35
C ARG A 217 -9.68 44.06 -20.43
N ALA A 218 -9.62 45.06 -21.31
CA ALA A 218 -8.59 45.11 -22.34
C ALA A 218 -7.24 45.46 -21.72
N ILE A 219 -6.21 44.66 -21.99
CA ILE A 219 -4.82 44.90 -21.59
C ILE A 219 -3.95 44.44 -22.74
N ASP A 220 -3.15 45.36 -23.27
CA ASP A 220 -2.26 45.07 -24.39
C ASP A 220 -1.24 43.99 -24.01
N GLY A 221 -1.04 43.00 -24.89
CA GLY A 221 -0.20 41.83 -24.63
C GLY A 221 -0.78 40.75 -23.70
N ALA A 222 -2.03 40.87 -23.24
CA ALA A 222 -2.69 39.85 -22.42
C ALA A 222 -3.55 38.89 -23.26
N VAL A 223 -3.85 37.71 -22.70
CA VAL A 223 -4.95 36.85 -23.20
C VAL A 223 -6.26 37.40 -22.67
N GLU A 224 -7.11 37.90 -23.57
CA GLU A 224 -8.34 38.58 -23.19
C GLU A 224 -9.56 37.70 -23.46
N PHE A 225 -10.41 37.57 -22.44
CA PHE A 225 -11.75 37.02 -22.58
C PHE A 225 -12.78 38.12 -22.51
N LYS A 226 -13.67 38.17 -23.50
CA LYS A 226 -14.76 39.15 -23.56
C LYS A 226 -16.09 38.42 -23.76
N GLN A 227 -17.12 38.89 -23.08
CA GLN A 227 -18.50 38.46 -23.34
C GLN A 227 -19.23 39.52 -24.15
N GLU A 228 -19.78 39.15 -25.30
CA GLU A 228 -20.54 40.05 -26.19
C GLU A 228 -21.73 39.28 -26.78
N ASN A 229 -22.94 39.83 -26.69
CA ASN A 229 -24.19 39.22 -27.18
C ASN A 229 -24.45 37.76 -26.69
N GLY A 230 -23.99 37.42 -25.48
CA GLY A 230 -24.16 36.08 -24.91
C GLY A 230 -23.16 35.03 -25.41
N GLN A 231 -22.23 35.39 -26.30
CA GLN A 231 -21.13 34.54 -26.73
C GLN A 231 -19.82 34.96 -26.05
N MET A 232 -18.99 33.97 -25.72
CA MET A 232 -17.65 34.18 -25.18
C MET A 232 -16.64 34.28 -26.33
N LEU A 233 -15.81 35.30 -26.30
CA LEU A 233 -14.74 35.55 -27.26
C LEU A 233 -13.39 35.47 -26.55
N ILE A 234 -12.38 34.99 -27.28
CA ILE A 234 -10.97 34.97 -26.86
C ILE A 234 -10.13 35.78 -27.85
N LYS A 235 -9.19 36.57 -27.33
CA LYS A 235 -8.13 37.24 -28.08
C LYS A 235 -6.78 36.81 -27.50
N THR A 236 -5.86 36.37 -28.35
CA THR A 236 -4.51 35.93 -27.95
C THR A 236 -3.45 36.91 -28.45
N PRO A 237 -2.40 37.20 -27.67
CA PRO A 237 -1.33 38.14 -28.06
C PRO A 237 -0.37 37.57 -29.13
N VAL A 238 -0.51 36.28 -29.44
CA VAL A 238 0.22 35.53 -30.47
C VAL A 238 -0.75 34.61 -31.20
N ASP A 239 -0.33 34.09 -32.35
CA ASP A 239 -1.04 32.99 -32.99
C ASP A 239 -1.00 31.78 -32.06
N ALA A 240 -2.15 31.17 -31.80
CA ALA A 240 -2.26 30.04 -30.90
C ALA A 240 -3.01 28.88 -31.56
N THR A 241 -2.78 27.68 -31.05
CA THR A 241 -3.53 26.49 -31.48
C THR A 241 -4.40 26.00 -30.36
N TYR A 242 -5.51 25.34 -30.69
CA TYR A 242 -6.32 24.65 -29.71
C TYR A 242 -6.67 23.25 -30.15
N MET A 243 -6.83 22.35 -29.18
CA MET A 243 -7.31 20.99 -29.40
C MET A 243 -8.53 20.73 -28.52
N THR A 244 -9.65 20.36 -29.13
CA THR A 244 -10.86 19.97 -28.41
C THR A 244 -10.63 18.64 -27.72
N MET A 245 -10.67 18.60 -26.38
CA MET A 245 -10.19 17.42 -25.63
C MET A 245 -10.99 16.14 -25.91
N ALA A 246 -12.29 16.27 -26.22
CA ALA A 246 -13.16 15.13 -26.45
C ALA A 246 -13.00 14.49 -27.84
N THR A 247 -12.80 15.31 -28.87
CA THR A 247 -12.74 14.84 -30.28
C THR A 247 -11.32 14.82 -30.83
N GLN A 248 -10.35 15.37 -30.09
CA GLN A 248 -9.00 15.69 -30.56
C GLN A 248 -8.96 16.60 -31.79
N ALA A 249 -10.07 17.22 -32.18
CA ALA A 249 -10.13 18.14 -33.30
C ALA A 249 -9.31 19.40 -32.99
N THR A 250 -8.42 19.77 -33.91
CA THR A 250 -7.53 20.92 -33.78
C THR A 250 -8.05 22.13 -34.54
N GLY A 251 -7.71 23.32 -34.05
CA GLY A 251 -7.96 24.61 -34.71
C GLY A 251 -6.91 25.64 -34.28
N SER A 252 -7.01 26.88 -34.80
CA SER A 252 -6.09 27.97 -34.48
C SER A 252 -6.82 29.27 -34.17
N THR A 253 -6.14 30.16 -33.43
CA THR A 253 -6.54 31.55 -33.23
C THR A 253 -5.49 32.49 -33.80
N ALA A 254 -5.95 33.58 -34.42
CA ALA A 254 -5.09 34.60 -35.00
C ALA A 254 -4.72 35.65 -33.94
N LYS A 255 -3.47 36.10 -33.98
CA LYS A 255 -2.95 37.16 -33.11
C LYS A 255 -3.83 38.41 -33.11
N ASP A 256 -4.11 38.92 -31.92
CA ASP A 256 -4.81 40.18 -31.64
C ASP A 256 -6.24 40.31 -32.20
N GLN A 257 -6.84 39.21 -32.64
CA GLN A 257 -8.22 39.18 -33.13
C GLN A 257 -9.14 38.43 -32.17
N TYR A 258 -10.33 38.98 -31.92
CA TYR A 258 -11.35 38.28 -31.14
C TYR A 258 -11.99 37.18 -31.98
N GLN A 259 -12.03 35.97 -31.42
CA GLN A 259 -12.63 34.79 -32.05
C GLN A 259 -13.55 34.06 -31.08
N PRO A 260 -14.55 33.31 -31.58
CA PRO A 260 -15.42 32.49 -30.74
C PRO A 260 -14.63 31.50 -29.88
N LEU A 261 -14.89 31.51 -28.57
CA LEU A 261 -14.27 30.58 -27.64
C LEU A 261 -14.88 29.18 -27.79
N VAL A 262 -14.04 28.20 -28.09
CA VAL A 262 -14.40 26.78 -28.08
C VAL A 262 -14.16 26.25 -26.67
N LEU A 263 -15.25 25.97 -25.96
CA LEU A 263 -15.17 25.40 -24.61
C LEU A 263 -14.58 23.98 -24.64
N ARG A 264 -13.97 23.57 -23.53
CA ARG A 264 -13.34 22.24 -23.37
C ARG A 264 -12.21 21.97 -24.37
N SER A 265 -11.61 23.03 -24.89
CA SER A 265 -10.42 22.98 -25.73
C SER A 265 -9.18 23.41 -24.97
N LEU A 266 -8.07 22.73 -25.22
CA LEU A 266 -6.74 23.08 -24.74
C LEU A 266 -6.11 24.08 -25.69
N TYR A 267 -6.14 25.36 -25.32
CA TYR A 267 -5.42 26.43 -26.01
C TYR A 267 -3.95 26.40 -25.61
N SER A 268 -3.07 26.37 -26.61
CA SER A 268 -1.61 26.42 -26.46
C SER A 268 -1.12 27.76 -27.01
N ILE A 269 -0.86 28.69 -26.10
CA ILE A 269 -0.48 30.09 -26.37
C ILE A 269 0.95 30.27 -25.86
N ASN A 270 1.96 30.12 -26.74
CA ASN A 270 3.37 29.94 -26.32
C ASN A 270 3.50 28.82 -25.27
N GLU A 271 4.08 29.12 -24.11
CA GLU A 271 4.22 28.21 -22.96
C GLU A 271 2.93 28.10 -22.11
N LEU A 272 1.93 28.96 -22.34
CA LEU A 272 0.67 28.93 -21.59
C LEU A 272 -0.29 27.92 -22.22
N LYS A 273 -0.58 26.85 -21.46
CA LYS A 273 -1.63 25.88 -21.77
C LYS A 273 -2.88 26.17 -20.94
N LEU A 274 -3.97 26.53 -21.60
CA LEU A 274 -5.19 27.01 -20.97
C LEU A 274 -6.42 26.25 -21.47
N VAL A 275 -7.31 25.88 -20.57
CA VAL A 275 -8.60 25.27 -20.88
C VAL A 275 -9.71 26.09 -20.23
N VAL A 276 -10.78 26.36 -20.98
CA VAL A 276 -12.03 26.88 -20.42
C VAL A 276 -13.04 25.72 -20.37
N PRO A 277 -13.17 25.03 -19.24
CA PRO A 277 -13.95 23.78 -19.17
C PRO A 277 -15.46 24.00 -19.28
N GLU A 278 -15.94 25.20 -18.93
CA GLU A 278 -17.36 25.54 -18.84
C GLU A 278 -17.56 27.06 -19.03
N GLY A 279 -18.79 27.48 -19.28
CA GLY A 279 -19.15 28.90 -19.37
C GLY A 279 -19.08 29.64 -18.03
N LEU A 280 -19.50 30.91 -18.04
CA LEU A 280 -19.49 31.77 -16.85
C LEU A 280 -20.37 31.20 -15.73
N LYS A 281 -19.89 31.36 -14.50
CA LYS A 281 -20.63 30.98 -13.30
C LYS A 281 -20.80 32.17 -12.36
N LYS A 282 -22.01 32.30 -11.81
CA LYS A 282 -22.31 33.22 -10.71
C LYS A 282 -22.05 32.54 -9.38
N GLY A 283 -21.27 33.19 -8.52
CA GLY A 283 -20.95 32.60 -7.23
C GLY A 283 -20.14 33.48 -6.31
N LYS A 284 -19.77 32.89 -5.17
CA LYS A 284 -18.78 33.44 -4.24
C LYS A 284 -17.57 32.52 -4.22
N LEU A 285 -16.38 33.12 -4.34
CA LEU A 285 -15.13 32.41 -4.14
C LEU A 285 -15.03 32.01 -2.67
N MET A 286 -14.92 30.71 -2.42
CA MET A 286 -14.64 30.15 -1.11
C MET A 286 -13.33 29.36 -1.18
N ALA A 287 -12.46 29.61 -0.21
CA ALA A 287 -11.30 28.78 0.02
C ALA A 287 -11.76 27.43 0.60
N PHE A 288 -11.28 26.34 0.02
CA PHE A 288 -11.53 24.99 0.52
C PHE A 288 -10.22 24.20 0.58
N GLU A 289 -10.22 23.15 1.39
CA GLU A 289 -9.07 22.26 1.50
C GLU A 289 -8.98 21.31 0.30
N GLY A 290 -7.84 21.38 -0.40
CA GLY A 290 -7.48 20.52 -1.51
C GLY A 290 -7.32 19.04 -1.10
N ASP A 291 -7.40 18.16 -2.10
CA ASP A 291 -7.27 16.71 -1.92
C ASP A 291 -5.87 16.31 -1.46
N LYS A 292 -5.78 15.37 -0.51
CA LYS A 292 -4.50 14.97 0.11
C LYS A 292 -3.51 14.34 -0.87
N LYS A 293 -3.98 13.62 -1.90
CA LYS A 293 -3.13 12.92 -2.86
C LYS A 293 -2.88 13.75 -4.11
N LYS A 294 -3.94 14.37 -4.66
CA LYS A 294 -3.84 15.13 -5.91
C LYS A 294 -3.19 16.50 -5.72
N ASP A 295 -3.38 17.11 -4.54
CA ASP A 295 -3.01 18.50 -4.28
C ASP A 295 -1.88 18.63 -3.27
N GLN A 296 -1.05 17.59 -3.14
CA GLN A 296 0.06 17.52 -2.18
C GLN A 296 1.10 18.64 -2.31
N ASN A 297 1.18 19.28 -3.49
CA ASN A 297 2.13 20.36 -3.79
C ASN A 297 1.48 21.75 -3.70
N VAL A 298 0.18 21.84 -3.40
CA VAL A 298 -0.51 23.13 -3.22
C VAL A 298 -0.15 23.66 -1.83
N PRO A 299 0.33 24.91 -1.70
CA PRO A 299 0.66 25.51 -0.40
C PRO A 299 -0.54 25.55 0.56
N ASP A 300 -0.25 25.47 1.84
CA ASP A 300 -1.21 25.77 2.89
C ASP A 300 -1.33 27.30 3.04
N ALA A 301 -2.44 27.79 3.58
CA ALA A 301 -2.66 29.23 3.79
C ALA A 301 -3.01 29.51 5.24
N MET A 302 -2.33 30.49 5.83
CA MET A 302 -2.49 30.89 7.22
C MET A 302 -2.93 32.35 7.28
N THR A 303 -4.10 32.61 7.86
CA THR A 303 -4.60 33.97 8.06
C THR A 303 -4.30 34.41 9.49
N ILE A 304 -3.57 35.52 9.63
CA ILE A 304 -3.22 36.12 10.92
C ILE A 304 -3.78 37.54 11.04
N GLU A 305 -4.11 37.92 12.26
CA GLU A 305 -4.32 39.29 12.70
C GLU A 305 -3.05 39.76 13.41
N ILE A 306 -2.49 40.87 12.93
CA ILE A 306 -1.38 41.57 13.59
C ILE A 306 -1.96 42.86 14.17
N GLU A 307 -1.84 43.01 15.48
CA GLU A 307 -2.25 44.18 16.24
C GLU A 307 -1.01 44.93 16.71
N GLY A 308 -0.77 46.09 16.09
CA GLY A 308 0.24 47.05 16.52
C GLY A 308 -0.29 47.96 17.65
N PRO A 309 0.52 48.94 18.10
CA PRO A 309 0.11 49.86 19.15
C PRO A 309 -1.14 50.69 18.83
N LYS A 310 -1.43 50.96 17.55
CA LYS A 310 -2.57 51.79 17.12
C LYS A 310 -3.49 51.10 16.11
N THR A 311 -2.98 50.19 15.29
CA THR A 311 -3.73 49.60 14.18
C THR A 311 -3.78 48.07 14.20
N LYS A 312 -4.77 47.51 13.52
CA LYS A 312 -4.90 46.06 13.29
C LYS A 312 -4.93 45.78 11.80
N GLN A 313 -4.24 44.73 11.37
CA GLN A 313 -4.25 44.30 9.98
C GLN A 313 -4.36 42.78 9.87
N ILE A 314 -5.19 42.34 8.93
CA ILE A 314 -5.33 40.92 8.59
C ILE A 314 -4.39 40.61 7.42
N VAL A 315 -3.59 39.57 7.58
CA VAL A 315 -2.53 39.18 6.65
C VAL A 315 -2.64 37.69 6.38
N GLU A 316 -2.76 37.33 5.12
CA GLU A 316 -2.65 35.94 4.68
C GLU A 316 -1.20 35.60 4.33
N LEU A 317 -0.68 34.53 4.92
CA LEU A 317 0.65 33.95 4.69
C LEU A 317 0.53 32.67 3.87
N SER A 318 1.38 32.52 2.85
CA SER A 318 1.58 31.26 2.13
C SER A 318 2.52 30.38 2.95
N VAL A 319 2.12 29.13 3.18
CA VAL A 319 2.90 28.13 3.91
C VAL A 319 3.36 27.07 2.91
N GLU A 320 4.56 27.31 2.39
CA GLU A 320 5.19 26.48 1.37
C GLU A 320 6.05 25.39 2.00
N ARG A 321 5.88 24.16 1.51
CA ARG A 321 6.61 23.00 2.02
C ARG A 321 8.10 23.14 1.71
N GLY A 322 8.94 23.05 2.74
CA GLY A 322 10.39 23.08 2.56
C GLY A 322 10.97 24.45 2.18
N ASN A 323 10.17 25.52 2.16
CA ASN A 323 10.66 26.87 1.85
C ASN A 323 10.87 27.68 3.15
N PRO A 324 12.11 27.84 3.63
CA PRO A 324 12.40 28.60 4.85
C PRO A 324 12.28 30.12 4.66
N ASN A 325 12.19 30.59 3.40
CA ASN A 325 12.25 31.99 3.00
C ASN A 325 10.88 32.59 2.65
N ALA A 326 9.79 31.85 2.89
CA ALA A 326 8.43 32.35 2.71
C ALA A 326 8.07 33.37 3.81
N TYR A 327 8.25 34.66 3.52
CA TYR A 327 7.87 35.77 4.40
C TYR A 327 6.94 36.74 3.68
N LYS A 328 6.08 37.41 4.47
CA LYS A 328 5.29 38.55 4.03
C LYS A 328 5.67 39.77 4.83
N GLN A 329 5.98 40.84 4.13
CA GLN A 329 6.30 42.13 4.71
C GLN A 329 5.02 42.95 4.87
N VAL A 330 4.85 43.56 6.03
CA VAL A 330 3.67 44.33 6.43
C VAL A 330 4.13 45.60 7.11
N THR A 331 3.71 46.75 6.59
CA THR A 331 4.05 48.05 7.19
C THR A 331 2.85 48.59 7.96
N MET A 332 3.01 48.81 9.27
CA MET A 332 1.97 49.39 10.13
C MET A 332 2.60 50.20 11.27
N ASP A 333 1.98 51.32 11.67
CA ASP A 333 2.45 52.16 12.79
C ASP A 333 3.93 52.58 12.71
N ASN A 334 4.46 52.81 11.50
CA ASN A 334 5.88 53.04 11.16
C ASN A 334 6.83 51.87 11.45
N LEU A 335 6.29 50.69 11.77
CA LEU A 335 7.03 49.45 11.88
C LEU A 335 6.95 48.68 10.56
N ASN A 336 8.09 48.14 10.15
CA ASN A 336 8.20 47.19 9.06
C ASN A 336 8.29 45.79 9.64
N ILE A 337 7.22 45.01 9.51
CA ILE A 337 7.08 43.70 10.15
C ILE A 337 7.18 42.63 9.07
N MET A 338 8.22 41.79 9.14
CA MET A 338 8.33 40.57 8.34
C MET A 338 7.81 39.40 9.16
N VAL A 339 6.79 38.72 8.65
CA VAL A 339 6.16 37.55 9.28
C VAL A 339 6.18 36.36 8.33
N GLY A 340 6.49 35.19 8.85
CA GLY A 340 6.52 33.94 8.09
C GLY A 340 6.16 32.75 8.95
N PHE A 341 5.67 31.70 8.30
CA PHE A 341 5.44 30.41 8.95
C PHE A 341 5.98 29.30 8.04
N GLY A 342 7.11 28.72 8.43
CA GLY A 342 7.83 27.77 7.59
C GLY A 342 9.02 27.12 8.30
N PRO A 343 9.73 26.23 7.61
CA PRO A 343 10.83 25.47 8.20
C PRO A 343 12.04 26.36 8.52
N LYS A 344 12.91 25.86 9.40
CA LYS A 344 14.17 26.49 9.79
C LYS A 344 15.34 25.79 9.09
N ILE A 345 16.43 26.53 8.86
CA ILE A 345 17.69 25.97 8.36
C ILE A 345 18.60 25.67 9.56
N TYR A 346 19.11 24.44 9.63
CA TYR A 346 20.25 24.05 10.46
C TYR A 346 21.48 23.82 9.59
N THR A 347 22.66 24.16 10.08
CA THR A 347 23.91 23.93 9.36
C THR A 347 24.71 22.79 9.98
N THR A 348 25.28 21.94 9.13
CA THR A 348 26.20 20.87 9.56
C THR A 348 27.62 21.40 9.73
N PRO A 349 28.43 20.81 10.63
CA PRO A 349 29.83 21.20 10.81
C PRO A 349 30.77 20.70 9.69
N PHE A 350 30.22 20.03 8.67
CA PHE A 350 30.88 19.53 7.47
C PHE A 350 29.95 19.80 6.28
N ALA A 351 30.43 19.68 5.05
CA ALA A 351 29.62 19.83 3.84
C ALA A 351 29.55 18.52 3.03
N ILE A 352 28.51 18.36 2.24
CA ILE A 352 28.32 17.24 1.31
C ILE A 352 28.25 17.80 -0.10
N LYS A 353 29.09 17.27 -0.99
CA LYS A 353 29.01 17.52 -2.44
C LYS A 353 28.36 16.34 -3.13
N LEU A 354 27.40 16.57 -4.02
CA LEU A 354 26.89 15.55 -4.94
C LEU A 354 27.75 15.54 -6.20
N ASP A 355 28.44 14.44 -6.46
CA ASP A 355 29.20 14.28 -7.70
C ASP A 355 28.28 13.77 -8.83
N ASP A 356 27.42 12.79 -8.53
CA ASP A 356 26.54 12.14 -9.52
C ASP A 356 25.30 11.53 -8.84
N PHE A 357 24.15 11.57 -9.50
CA PHE A 357 22.93 10.89 -9.08
C PHE A 357 22.51 9.85 -10.12
N VAL A 358 22.49 8.58 -9.71
CA VAL A 358 22.18 7.45 -10.59
C VAL A 358 20.84 6.85 -10.21
N MET A 359 19.95 6.67 -11.19
CA MET A 359 18.67 5.99 -11.01
C MET A 359 18.53 4.85 -12.01
N GLU A 360 18.43 3.64 -11.50
CA GLU A 360 18.11 2.45 -12.27
C GLU A 360 16.59 2.28 -12.37
N THR A 361 16.13 1.77 -13.50
CA THR A 361 14.72 1.42 -13.73
C THR A 361 14.54 -0.09 -13.91
N TYR A 362 13.30 -0.55 -13.77
CA TYR A 362 12.96 -1.90 -14.20
C TYR A 362 13.07 -2.01 -15.73
N PRO A 363 13.56 -3.14 -16.28
CA PRO A 363 13.70 -3.32 -17.72
C PRO A 363 12.45 -2.90 -18.50
N GLY A 364 12.60 -2.00 -19.47
CA GLY A 364 11.49 -1.54 -20.32
C GLY A 364 10.37 -0.78 -19.59
N SER A 365 10.63 -0.26 -18.38
CA SER A 365 9.71 0.56 -17.57
C SER A 365 10.36 1.89 -17.16
N SER A 366 9.54 2.87 -16.75
CA SER A 366 9.97 4.11 -16.11
C SER A 366 10.00 4.03 -14.58
N SER A 367 9.55 2.90 -14.02
CA SER A 367 9.53 2.64 -12.58
C SER A 367 10.95 2.47 -12.04
N PRO A 368 11.36 3.22 -10.99
CA PRO A 368 12.68 3.08 -10.39
C PRO A 368 12.85 1.71 -9.74
N SER A 369 13.98 1.06 -10.01
CA SER A 369 14.39 -0.22 -9.41
C SER A 369 15.47 -0.03 -8.33
N ALA A 370 16.26 1.06 -8.43
CA ALA A 370 17.17 1.59 -7.42
C ALA A 370 17.50 3.07 -7.72
N TYR A 371 17.92 3.84 -6.71
CA TYR A 371 18.51 5.16 -6.91
C TYR A 371 19.59 5.41 -5.85
N GLU A 372 20.68 6.05 -6.27
CA GLU A 372 21.89 6.27 -5.51
C GLU A 372 22.49 7.65 -5.76
N SER A 373 23.09 8.23 -4.71
CA SER A 373 23.83 9.48 -4.75
C SER A 373 25.30 9.21 -4.45
N HIS A 374 26.18 9.55 -5.40
CA HIS A 374 27.62 9.51 -5.21
C HIS A 374 28.04 10.86 -4.65
N ILE A 375 28.51 10.86 -3.40
CA ILE A 375 28.79 12.09 -2.67
C ILE A 375 30.23 12.14 -2.17
N LYS A 376 30.73 13.36 -1.95
CA LYS A 376 31.97 13.61 -1.20
C LYS A 376 31.67 14.36 0.07
N ILE A 377 32.09 13.81 1.20
CA ILE A 377 32.05 14.48 2.50
C ILE A 377 33.28 15.38 2.59
N ILE A 378 33.06 16.67 2.80
CA ILE A 378 34.08 17.70 2.95
C ILE A 378 34.11 18.13 4.42
N ASP A 379 35.14 17.72 5.14
CA ASP A 379 35.34 18.06 6.55
C ASP A 379 36.80 18.45 6.77
N GLU A 380 37.04 19.63 7.35
CA GLU A 380 38.38 20.15 7.67
C GLU A 380 39.39 20.07 6.50
N GLY A 381 38.92 20.25 5.26
CA GLY A 381 39.73 20.19 4.04
C GLY A 381 39.97 18.77 3.47
N LYS A 382 39.53 17.71 4.17
CA LYS A 382 39.59 16.33 3.69
C LYS A 382 38.32 15.99 2.91
N GLN A 383 38.48 15.40 1.72
CA GLN A 383 37.37 14.87 0.91
C GLN A 383 37.33 13.36 1.02
N THR A 384 36.20 12.80 1.44
CA THR A 384 35.99 11.36 1.48
C THR A 384 34.80 10.96 0.60
N PRO A 385 35.00 10.14 -0.45
CA PRO A 385 33.92 9.68 -1.29
C PRO A 385 33.06 8.66 -0.54
N TYR A 386 31.76 8.70 -0.76
CA TYR A 386 30.78 7.79 -0.20
C TYR A 386 29.60 7.64 -1.16
N LYS A 387 28.89 6.52 -1.10
CA LYS A 387 27.68 6.29 -1.89
C LYS A 387 26.49 6.11 -0.95
N ILE A 388 25.50 6.98 -1.07
CA ILE A 388 24.24 6.88 -0.32
C ILE A 388 23.20 6.27 -1.27
N TYR A 389 22.60 5.16 -0.87
CA TYR A 389 21.54 4.52 -1.66
C TYR A 389 20.55 3.84 -0.74
N MET A 390 19.48 3.29 -1.31
CA MET A 390 18.42 2.67 -0.51
C MET A 390 18.96 1.55 0.38
N ASN A 391 18.71 1.62 1.69
CA ASN A 391 19.25 0.73 2.74
C ASN A 391 20.78 0.85 2.99
N ASN A 392 21.47 1.85 2.45
CA ASN A 392 22.87 2.15 2.79
C ASN A 392 23.04 3.64 3.11
N VAL A 393 23.26 3.91 4.40
CA VAL A 393 23.05 5.22 5.00
C VAL A 393 24.37 5.80 5.47
N LEU A 394 24.59 7.07 5.17
CA LEU A 394 25.75 7.77 5.69
C LEU A 394 25.51 8.13 7.15
N ASN A 395 26.41 7.71 8.05
CA ASN A 395 26.41 8.14 9.45
C ASN A 395 27.72 8.86 9.75
N TYR A 396 27.65 10.17 10.01
CA TYR A 396 28.82 11.02 10.21
C TYR A 396 28.59 12.08 11.28
N LYS A 397 29.48 12.16 12.28
CA LYS A 397 29.40 13.11 13.42
C LYS A 397 28.01 13.16 14.11
N GLY A 398 27.27 12.05 14.14
CA GLY A 398 25.92 11.97 14.74
C GLY A 398 24.76 12.34 13.80
N TYR A 399 25.07 12.79 12.58
CA TYR A 399 24.10 13.04 11.51
C TYR A 399 23.97 11.80 10.63
N ARG A 400 22.74 11.42 10.32
CA ARG A 400 22.45 10.30 9.43
C ARG A 400 21.73 10.81 8.20
N PHE A 401 22.25 10.48 7.02
CA PHE A 401 21.70 10.88 5.72
C PHE A 401 21.14 9.67 5.00
N PHE A 402 19.93 9.83 4.48
CA PHE A 402 19.17 8.78 3.83
C PHE A 402 18.71 9.26 2.48
N GLN A 403 18.81 8.40 1.48
CA GLN A 403 18.25 8.69 0.17
C GLN A 403 16.72 8.65 0.23
N ALA A 404 16.08 9.81 0.35
CA ALA A 404 14.64 9.90 0.57
C ALA A 404 13.85 10.08 -0.73
N SER A 405 14.35 10.91 -1.63
CA SER A 405 13.76 11.15 -2.94
C SER A 405 14.77 11.76 -3.90
N TYR A 406 14.31 12.21 -5.05
CA TYR A 406 15.11 12.84 -6.09
C TYR A 406 14.28 13.90 -6.80
N THR A 407 14.97 14.81 -7.46
CA THR A 407 14.35 15.85 -8.28
C THR A 407 13.72 15.25 -9.54
N PRO A 408 12.54 15.73 -10.01
CA PRO A 408 11.86 15.14 -11.17
C PRO A 408 12.68 15.12 -12.47
N ASP A 409 13.64 16.05 -12.63
CA ASP A 409 14.58 16.13 -13.74
C ASP A 409 15.77 15.13 -13.62
N ARG A 410 15.84 14.39 -12.51
CA ARG A 410 16.89 13.39 -12.19
C ARG A 410 18.30 13.99 -12.15
N MET A 411 18.45 15.25 -11.74
CA MET A 411 19.76 15.93 -11.63
C MET A 411 20.03 16.43 -10.21
N GLY A 412 19.44 15.78 -9.21
CA GLY A 412 19.51 16.24 -7.83
C GLY A 412 18.89 15.26 -6.86
N THR A 413 19.53 15.17 -5.71
CA THR A 413 19.16 14.27 -4.63
C THR A 413 18.39 15.01 -3.54
N LEU A 414 17.46 14.31 -2.90
CA LEU A 414 16.83 14.76 -1.68
C LEU A 414 17.18 13.78 -0.57
N LEU A 415 18.09 14.21 0.31
CA LEU A 415 18.53 13.43 1.46
C LEU A 415 17.69 13.77 2.68
N SER A 416 17.07 12.78 3.31
CA SER A 416 16.50 12.97 4.66
C SER A 416 17.65 12.94 5.66
N VAL A 417 17.59 13.81 6.66
CA VAL A 417 18.62 13.97 7.69
C VAL A 417 18.00 13.79 9.07
N ASN A 418 18.61 12.93 9.88
CA ASN A 418 18.24 12.74 11.28
C ASN A 418 19.46 12.92 12.19
N HIS A 419 19.30 13.70 13.26
CA HIS A 419 20.27 13.85 14.34
C HIS A 419 19.68 13.38 15.68
N ASP A 420 19.64 12.05 15.88
CA ASP A 420 19.08 11.39 17.07
C ASP A 420 19.96 10.23 17.59
N PHE A 421 21.24 10.51 17.88
CA PHE A 421 22.16 9.47 18.36
C PHE A 421 21.71 8.84 19.69
N TRP A 422 21.43 9.67 20.71
CA TRP A 422 21.13 9.20 22.07
C TRP A 422 19.75 8.56 22.19
N GLY A 423 18.71 9.15 21.57
CA GLY A 423 17.36 8.59 21.59
C GLY A 423 17.32 7.22 20.90
N THR A 424 17.97 7.10 19.74
CA THR A 424 18.14 5.84 19.02
C THR A 424 18.90 4.81 19.88
N LEU A 425 20.07 5.14 20.42
CA LEU A 425 20.88 4.19 21.18
C LEU A 425 20.12 3.60 22.39
N ILE A 426 19.48 4.45 23.19
CA ILE A 426 18.74 4.02 24.38
C ILE A 426 17.55 3.15 24.00
N SER A 427 16.83 3.52 22.94
CA SER A 427 15.71 2.73 22.42
C SER A 427 16.16 1.34 21.95
N TYR A 428 17.31 1.24 21.27
CA TYR A 428 17.88 -0.02 20.82
C TYR A 428 18.31 -0.93 21.98
N ILE A 429 18.88 -0.37 23.07
CA ILE A 429 19.15 -1.13 24.30
C ILE A 429 17.84 -1.65 24.88
N GLY A 430 16.80 -0.82 24.90
CA GLY A 430 15.44 -1.23 25.24
C GLY A 430 14.97 -2.40 24.39
N TYR A 431 15.09 -2.33 23.07
CA TYR A 431 14.70 -3.42 22.16
C TYR A 431 15.49 -4.71 22.40
N ALA A 432 16.79 -4.63 22.68
CA ALA A 432 17.60 -5.79 23.05
C ALA A 432 17.08 -6.45 24.33
N PHE A 433 16.73 -5.66 25.34
CA PHE A 433 16.15 -6.16 26.60
C PHE A 433 14.77 -6.79 26.37
N LEU A 434 13.98 -6.17 25.51
CA LEU A 434 12.66 -6.67 25.16
C LEU A 434 12.77 -8.06 24.52
N PHE A 435 13.57 -8.16 23.45
CA PHE A 435 13.78 -9.40 22.71
C PHE A 435 14.35 -10.50 23.63
N GLY A 436 15.44 -10.19 24.35
CA GLY A 436 16.10 -11.14 25.26
C GLY A 436 15.16 -11.58 26.39
N GLY A 437 14.43 -10.64 26.99
CA GLY A 437 13.48 -10.91 28.08
C GLY A 437 12.35 -11.84 27.67
N MET A 438 11.72 -11.60 26.51
CA MET A 438 10.66 -12.49 26.03
C MET A 438 11.19 -13.84 25.53
N PHE A 439 12.30 -13.86 24.80
CA PHE A 439 12.88 -15.10 24.27
C PHE A 439 13.26 -16.06 25.39
N VAL A 440 13.95 -15.57 26.42
CA VAL A 440 14.36 -16.37 27.58
C VAL A 440 13.14 -16.86 28.37
N MET A 441 12.00 -16.14 28.35
CA MET A 441 10.78 -16.51 29.06
C MET A 441 10.22 -17.89 28.66
N PHE A 442 10.40 -18.30 27.40
CA PHE A 442 9.93 -19.60 26.90
C PHE A 442 10.67 -20.79 27.51
N PHE A 443 11.92 -20.60 27.93
CA PHE A 443 12.80 -21.68 28.39
C PHE A 443 13.11 -21.60 29.90
N TRP A 444 12.92 -20.44 30.52
CA TRP A 444 13.27 -20.22 31.92
C TRP A 444 12.32 -20.94 32.88
N LYS A 445 12.89 -21.74 33.80
CA LYS A 445 12.12 -22.50 34.79
C LYS A 445 11.40 -21.54 35.75
N GLY A 446 10.13 -21.82 36.02
CA GLY A 446 9.30 -21.04 36.94
C GLY A 446 8.44 -19.95 36.27
N THR A 447 8.68 -19.63 35.00
CA THR A 447 7.81 -18.72 34.23
C THR A 447 6.42 -19.33 34.01
N HIS A 448 5.44 -18.47 33.72
CA HIS A 448 4.08 -18.93 33.45
C HIS A 448 4.02 -19.82 32.20
N PHE A 449 4.73 -19.45 31.13
CA PHE A 449 4.81 -20.27 29.92
C PHE A 449 5.39 -21.66 30.21
N TRP A 450 6.45 -21.75 31.03
CA TRP A 450 7.00 -23.03 31.46
C TRP A 450 5.98 -23.86 32.26
N LYS A 451 5.20 -23.22 33.16
CA LYS A 451 4.12 -23.86 33.91
C LYS A 451 3.01 -24.39 32.98
N LEU A 452 2.59 -23.59 32.00
CA LEU A 452 1.60 -24.01 30.99
C LEU A 452 2.10 -25.19 30.17
N ASN A 453 3.34 -25.15 29.69
CA ASN A 453 3.95 -26.27 28.97
C ASN A 453 4.06 -27.53 29.84
N LYS A 454 4.41 -27.38 31.12
CA LYS A 454 4.41 -28.50 32.07
C LYS A 454 3.00 -29.06 32.28
N MET A 455 2.00 -28.20 32.49
CA MET A 455 0.60 -28.61 32.62
C MET A 455 0.10 -29.36 31.37
N LEU A 456 0.46 -28.88 30.17
CA LEU A 456 0.13 -29.54 28.91
C LEU A 456 0.79 -30.92 28.82
N LYS A 457 2.07 -31.05 29.19
CA LYS A 457 2.79 -32.34 29.23
C LYS A 457 2.22 -33.31 30.27
N ASP A 458 1.86 -32.80 31.44
CA ASP A 458 1.27 -33.61 32.51
C ASP A 458 -0.13 -34.13 32.10
N ILE A 459 -0.88 -33.36 31.31
CA ILE A 459 -2.16 -33.78 30.71
C ILE A 459 -1.93 -34.83 29.59
N ASN A 460 -0.85 -34.70 28.82
CA ASN A 460 -0.55 -35.50 27.62
C ASN A 460 0.59 -36.53 27.82
N LYS A 461 0.63 -37.23 28.97
CA LYS A 461 1.67 -38.23 29.33
C LYS A 461 2.04 -39.14 28.14
N LYS A 462 3.25 -38.93 27.62
CA LYS A 462 3.95 -39.59 26.48
C LYS A 462 3.58 -39.04 25.09
N ARG A 463 4.44 -38.16 24.55
CA ARG A 463 5.07 -38.31 23.22
C ARG A 463 6.05 -37.18 22.88
N ALA A 464 6.94 -37.51 21.95
CA ALA A 464 8.10 -36.76 21.51
C ALA A 464 7.88 -36.17 20.10
N ALA A 465 8.44 -34.96 19.94
CA ALA A 465 8.89 -34.24 18.75
C ALA A 465 7.99 -34.06 17.52
N THR A 466 7.74 -32.80 17.16
CA THR A 466 8.11 -32.23 15.84
C THR A 466 8.39 -30.71 15.98
N VAL A 467 9.66 -30.30 16.02
CA VAL A 467 10.06 -28.86 15.98
C VAL A 467 11.11 -28.59 14.87
N ILE A 468 11.54 -29.63 14.15
CA ILE A 468 12.62 -29.50 13.17
C ILE A 468 12.16 -28.78 11.88
N LEU A 469 10.87 -28.80 11.53
CA LEU A 469 10.41 -28.13 10.29
C LEU A 469 10.34 -26.60 10.39
N LEU A 470 10.03 -26.03 11.56
CA LEU A 470 9.86 -24.58 11.71
C LEU A 470 11.19 -23.82 11.92
N LEU A 471 12.24 -24.54 12.37
CA LEU A 471 13.58 -23.99 12.52
C LEU A 471 14.44 -24.19 11.27
N LEU A 472 14.19 -25.23 10.46
CA LEU A 472 14.85 -25.40 9.16
C LEU A 472 14.39 -24.37 8.10
N SER A 473 13.20 -23.78 8.25
CA SER A 473 12.76 -22.66 7.41
C SER A 473 13.44 -21.32 7.77
N LEU A 474 14.11 -21.24 8.92
CA LEU A 474 14.84 -20.04 9.37
C LEU A 474 16.34 -20.11 9.10
N SER A 475 16.87 -21.29 8.74
CA SER A 475 18.26 -21.50 8.35
C SER A 475 18.36 -21.72 6.84
N LEU A 476 18.02 -20.70 6.05
CA LEU A 476 18.27 -20.69 4.61
C LEU A 476 19.15 -19.48 4.28
N SER A 477 20.22 -19.77 3.54
CA SER A 477 21.34 -18.91 3.17
C SER A 477 20.92 -17.49 2.81
N ALA A 478 21.78 -16.53 3.18
CA ALA A 478 21.67 -15.12 2.81
C ALA A 478 21.30 -15.00 1.33
N GLN A 479 20.06 -14.61 1.07
CA GLN A 479 19.63 -14.28 -0.28
C GLN A 479 20.42 -13.03 -0.70
N LYS A 480 21.28 -13.16 -1.72
CA LYS A 480 21.84 -12.00 -2.39
C LYS A 480 20.71 -11.38 -3.19
N ILE A 481 19.97 -10.47 -2.55
CA ILE A 481 19.05 -9.59 -3.27
C ILE A 481 19.96 -8.67 -4.05
N GLU A 482 19.95 -8.77 -5.38
CA GLU A 482 20.59 -7.78 -6.22
C GLU A 482 19.84 -6.46 -6.03
N THR A 483 20.41 -5.59 -5.18
CA THR A 483 19.88 -4.26 -4.91
C THR A 483 20.21 -3.29 -6.05
N HIS A 484 21.10 -3.68 -6.97
CA HIS A 484 21.57 -2.93 -8.12
C HIS A 484 21.67 -3.87 -9.33
N GLY A 485 21.34 -3.36 -10.51
CA GLY A 485 21.62 -4.00 -11.79
C GLY A 485 23.12 -4.01 -12.09
N THR A 486 23.54 -4.83 -13.05
CA THR A 486 24.93 -4.86 -13.53
C THR A 486 25.23 -3.78 -14.58
N SER A 487 24.22 -3.00 -14.98
CA SER A 487 24.39 -1.78 -15.79
C SER A 487 24.72 -0.64 -14.83
N ASP A 488 25.79 0.10 -15.09
CA ASP A 488 26.30 1.17 -14.24
C ASP A 488 25.37 2.39 -14.13
N GLY A 489 24.21 2.39 -14.81
CA GLY A 489 23.16 3.41 -14.70
C GLY A 489 23.60 4.83 -15.07
N SER A 490 24.87 5.00 -15.43
CA SER A 490 25.51 6.25 -15.76
C SER A 490 25.04 6.65 -17.16
N ARG A 491 24.74 7.94 -17.33
CA ARG A 491 24.63 8.50 -18.67
C ARG A 491 26.04 8.51 -19.24
N GLU A 492 26.37 7.57 -20.13
CA GLU A 492 27.58 7.72 -20.95
C GLU A 492 27.43 9.03 -21.76
N HIS A 493 28.12 10.08 -21.31
CA HIS A 493 28.35 11.27 -22.10
C HIS A 493 29.28 10.89 -23.25
N VAL A 494 28.69 10.46 -24.36
CA VAL A 494 29.43 10.32 -25.63
C VAL A 494 29.70 11.74 -26.14
N HIS A 495 30.85 12.28 -25.78
CA HIS A 495 31.44 13.41 -26.50
C HIS A 495 31.86 12.91 -27.88
N VAL A 496 31.13 13.31 -28.92
CA VAL A 496 31.63 13.26 -30.30
C VAL A 496 32.33 14.58 -30.57
N GLU A 497 33.66 14.59 -30.41
CA GLU A 497 34.50 15.67 -30.90
C GLU A 497 34.66 15.56 -32.42
N GLY A 498 34.35 16.66 -33.11
CA GLY A 498 34.98 17.04 -34.37
C GLY A 498 34.36 16.49 -35.65
N ASP A 499 33.47 17.26 -36.25
CA ASP A 499 33.64 17.68 -37.65
C ASP A 499 32.98 19.05 -37.80
N GLY A 500 33.82 20.09 -37.93
CA GLY A 500 33.37 21.44 -38.16
C GLY A 500 33.10 21.65 -39.63
N HIS A 501 32.00 22.33 -39.98
CA HIS A 501 31.92 23.26 -41.11
C HIS A 501 30.75 24.24 -40.93
N THR A 502 31.13 25.50 -40.75
CA THR A 502 30.54 26.77 -41.23
C THR A 502 29.05 26.84 -41.59
N HIS A 503 28.38 27.79 -40.93
CA HIS A 503 27.08 28.36 -41.29
C HIS A 503 27.17 29.20 -42.58
N ASP A 504 26.28 28.96 -43.53
CA ASP A 504 25.71 30.01 -44.39
C ASP A 504 24.39 29.55 -45.05
N ALA A 505 23.54 30.53 -45.39
CA ALA A 505 22.11 30.39 -45.60
C ALA A 505 21.66 30.21 -47.08
N ALA A 506 20.47 29.59 -47.21
CA ALA A 506 19.50 29.60 -48.33
C ALA A 506 19.81 28.74 -49.59
N PRO A 507 18.82 28.32 -50.42
CA PRO A 507 17.38 28.65 -50.41
C PRO A 507 16.43 27.42 -50.45
N GLN A 508 15.17 27.67 -50.04
CA GLN A 508 14.03 26.77 -50.29
C GLN A 508 13.76 26.67 -51.80
N ALA A 509 14.00 25.50 -52.38
CA ALA A 509 13.50 25.12 -53.69
C ALA A 509 12.40 24.07 -53.53
N ALA A 510 11.22 24.38 -54.07
CA ALA A 510 10.05 23.51 -54.10
C ALA A 510 10.32 22.20 -54.87
N GLN A 511 9.84 21.09 -54.33
CA GLN A 511 9.69 19.80 -55.03
C GLN A 511 8.40 19.10 -54.59
N PRO A 512 7.80 18.27 -55.46
CA PRO A 512 6.41 18.40 -55.85
C PRO A 512 5.43 17.55 -55.03
N GLN A 513 4.17 17.98 -55.02
CA GLN A 513 3.03 17.19 -54.55
C GLN A 513 2.92 15.87 -55.33
N GLY A 514 3.46 14.80 -54.77
CA GLY A 514 3.07 13.43 -55.09
C GLY A 514 1.80 13.09 -54.31
N SER A 515 0.70 12.86 -55.03
CA SER A 515 -0.58 12.41 -54.49
C SER A 515 -0.41 11.10 -53.71
N HIS A 516 -0.47 11.16 -52.38
CA HIS A 516 -0.63 9.97 -51.55
C HIS A 516 -2.03 9.38 -51.79
N GLN A 517 -2.09 8.31 -52.58
CA GLN A 517 -3.19 7.36 -52.55
C GLN A 517 -3.22 6.73 -51.14
N GLN A 518 -4.09 7.25 -50.28
CA GLN A 518 -4.55 6.52 -49.11
C GLN A 518 -5.25 5.25 -49.61
N ASN A 519 -4.72 4.07 -49.25
CA ASN A 519 -5.48 2.83 -49.32
C ASN A 519 -6.63 2.91 -48.31
N SER A 520 -7.74 3.52 -48.74
CA SER A 520 -9.02 3.50 -48.06
C SER A 520 -9.66 2.12 -48.25
N LEU A 521 -9.46 1.21 -47.29
CA LEU A 521 -10.35 0.08 -47.06
C LEU A 521 -11.37 0.41 -45.94
N ALA A 522 -11.81 1.67 -45.88
CA ALA A 522 -12.97 2.05 -45.08
C ALA A 522 -14.24 1.71 -45.87
N ALA A 523 -14.74 0.48 -45.69
CA ALA A 523 -16.13 0.19 -46.00
C ALA A 523 -17.02 1.03 -45.05
N PRO A 524 -18.15 1.58 -45.53
CA PRO A 524 -19.09 2.28 -44.67
C PRO A 524 -19.61 1.32 -43.59
N LEU A 525 -19.46 1.69 -42.32
CA LEU A 525 -19.88 0.91 -41.14
C LEU A 525 -21.40 0.70 -41.17
N THR A 526 -21.84 -0.32 -41.89
CA THR A 526 -23.20 -0.83 -41.89
C THR A 526 -23.44 -1.49 -40.53
N LYS A 527 -24.63 -1.28 -39.93
CA LYS A 527 -25.06 -1.78 -38.59
C LYS A 527 -24.25 -3.00 -38.10
N MET A 528 -23.20 -2.74 -37.32
CA MET A 528 -22.34 -3.80 -36.78
C MET A 528 -23.16 -4.70 -35.86
N ARG A 529 -23.24 -5.98 -36.22
CA ARG A 529 -23.92 -7.01 -35.42
C ARG A 529 -22.99 -7.43 -34.28
N MET A 530 -23.51 -7.37 -33.04
CA MET A 530 -22.84 -7.94 -31.87
C MET A 530 -22.53 -9.43 -32.08
N ILE A 531 -21.33 -9.85 -31.69
CA ILE A 531 -20.88 -11.25 -31.81
C ILE A 531 -21.11 -11.92 -30.46
N SER A 532 -21.87 -13.01 -30.43
CA SER A 532 -22.07 -13.75 -29.18
C SER A 532 -20.78 -14.48 -28.77
N PRO A 533 -20.56 -14.74 -27.46
CA PRO A 533 -19.43 -15.53 -27.00
C PRO A 533 -19.34 -16.90 -27.71
N ASP A 534 -20.46 -17.59 -27.91
CA ASP A 534 -20.50 -18.90 -28.58
C ASP A 534 -20.07 -18.81 -30.05
N GLU A 535 -20.49 -17.75 -30.74
CA GLU A 535 -20.11 -17.49 -32.13
C GLU A 535 -18.60 -17.22 -32.23
N MET A 536 -18.04 -16.41 -31.32
CA MET A 536 -16.61 -16.13 -31.28
C MET A 536 -15.79 -17.39 -30.98
N ILE A 537 -16.25 -18.24 -30.04
CA ILE A 537 -15.60 -19.51 -29.72
C ILE A 537 -15.63 -20.46 -30.92
N ALA A 538 -16.75 -20.52 -31.65
CA ALA A 538 -16.88 -21.37 -32.83
C ALA A 538 -16.01 -20.92 -34.02
N ARG A 539 -15.81 -19.59 -34.15
CA ARG A 539 -14.92 -18.97 -35.14
C ARG A 539 -13.44 -19.24 -34.85
N ASN A 540 -13.06 -19.38 -33.58
CA ASN A 540 -11.69 -19.63 -33.19
C ASN A 540 -11.25 -21.06 -33.59
N LYS A 541 -10.24 -21.15 -34.47
CA LYS A 541 -9.65 -22.42 -34.94
C LYS A 541 -8.26 -22.71 -34.37
N ILE A 542 -7.84 -21.96 -33.34
CA ILE A 542 -6.55 -22.14 -32.67
C ILE A 542 -6.57 -23.45 -31.88
N THR A 543 -5.67 -24.37 -32.20
CA THR A 543 -5.55 -25.65 -31.49
C THR A 543 -5.01 -25.44 -30.07
N LYS A 544 -5.39 -26.32 -29.14
CA LYS A 544 -4.90 -26.24 -27.76
C LYS A 544 -3.40 -26.50 -27.70
N GLU A 545 -2.90 -27.37 -28.56
CA GLU A 545 -1.49 -27.74 -28.67
C GLU A 545 -0.62 -26.54 -29.10
N HIS A 546 -1.05 -25.79 -30.12
CA HIS A 546 -0.33 -24.57 -30.53
C HIS A 546 -0.42 -23.47 -29.47
N ALA A 547 -1.61 -23.25 -28.92
CA ALA A 547 -1.80 -22.25 -27.87
C ALA A 547 -0.94 -22.56 -26.63
N ASP A 548 -0.73 -23.85 -26.31
CA ASP A 548 0.17 -24.26 -25.23
C ASP A 548 1.62 -23.84 -25.51
N LYS A 549 2.14 -24.13 -26.71
CA LYS A 549 3.48 -23.70 -27.14
C LYS A 549 3.62 -22.18 -27.12
N PHE A 550 2.62 -21.46 -27.61
CA PHE A 550 2.56 -20.00 -27.56
C PHE A 550 2.61 -19.48 -26.11
N GLY A 551 1.96 -20.16 -25.17
CA GLY A 551 1.99 -19.82 -23.74
C GLY A 551 3.38 -19.83 -23.10
N TYR A 552 4.35 -20.58 -23.67
CA TYR A 552 5.75 -20.61 -23.20
C TYR A 552 6.62 -19.49 -23.80
N LEU A 553 6.15 -18.79 -24.82
CA LEU A 553 6.85 -17.62 -25.35
C LEU A 553 6.92 -16.53 -24.27
N LEU A 554 8.00 -15.78 -24.23
CA LEU A 554 8.21 -14.72 -23.24
C LEU A 554 7.66 -13.38 -23.73
N VAL A 555 7.20 -12.58 -22.78
CA VAL A 555 6.70 -11.22 -23.00
C VAL A 555 7.12 -10.33 -21.83
N GLN A 556 7.51 -9.08 -22.13
CA GLN A 556 7.78 -8.08 -21.10
C GLN A 556 6.46 -7.39 -20.72
N ASN A 557 6.05 -7.52 -19.46
CA ASN A 557 4.85 -6.84 -18.98
C ASN A 557 5.11 -5.33 -18.77
N PHE A 558 4.06 -4.55 -18.52
CA PHE A 558 4.16 -3.10 -18.28
C PHE A 558 5.01 -2.71 -17.06
N GLU A 559 5.14 -3.60 -16.08
CA GLU A 559 5.95 -3.40 -14.88
C GLU A 559 7.44 -3.74 -15.12
N GLY A 560 7.79 -4.25 -16.31
CA GLY A 560 9.15 -4.60 -16.72
C GLY A 560 9.58 -6.02 -16.39
N ARG A 561 8.71 -6.86 -15.81
CA ARG A 561 8.98 -8.29 -15.58
C ARG A 561 8.75 -9.08 -16.86
N ILE A 562 9.73 -9.89 -17.24
CA ILE A 562 9.59 -10.85 -18.32
C ILE A 562 8.88 -12.10 -17.79
N VAL A 563 7.74 -12.42 -18.38
CA VAL A 563 6.88 -13.54 -17.98
C VAL A 563 6.53 -14.42 -19.18
N PRO A 564 6.13 -15.68 -18.97
CA PRO A 564 5.51 -16.48 -20.02
C PRO A 564 4.17 -15.85 -20.44
N ILE A 565 3.81 -15.95 -21.71
CA ILE A 565 2.51 -15.49 -22.23
C ILE A 565 1.35 -16.15 -21.48
N ASN A 566 1.50 -17.38 -20.99
CA ASN A 566 0.52 -18.03 -20.11
C ASN A 566 0.16 -17.14 -18.89
N THR A 567 1.16 -16.56 -18.21
CA THR A 567 0.94 -15.65 -17.07
C THR A 567 0.27 -14.36 -17.54
N GLN A 568 0.81 -13.73 -18.60
CA GLN A 568 0.28 -12.46 -19.13
C GLN A 568 -1.18 -12.60 -19.57
N ALA A 569 -1.52 -13.68 -20.29
CA ALA A 569 -2.86 -13.96 -20.76
C ALA A 569 -3.86 -14.12 -19.60
N LEU A 570 -3.46 -14.85 -18.55
CA LEU A 570 -4.29 -15.01 -17.34
C LEU A 570 -4.50 -13.68 -16.62
N ASP A 571 -3.45 -12.87 -16.46
CA ASP A 571 -3.53 -11.58 -15.76
C ASP A 571 -4.45 -10.60 -16.49
N VAL A 572 -4.33 -10.48 -17.82
CA VAL A 572 -5.18 -9.57 -18.60
C VAL A 572 -6.62 -10.08 -18.66
N LEU A 573 -6.83 -11.39 -18.85
CA LEU A 573 -8.18 -11.97 -18.87
C LEU A 573 -8.88 -11.82 -17.51
N ARG A 574 -8.18 -11.99 -16.39
CA ARG A 574 -8.73 -11.75 -15.05
C ARG A 574 -9.08 -10.29 -14.81
N LYS A 575 -8.32 -9.34 -15.35
CA LYS A 575 -8.61 -7.90 -15.23
C LYS A 575 -9.87 -7.51 -16.00
N LEU A 576 -10.06 -8.03 -17.22
CA LEU A 576 -11.21 -7.74 -18.08
C LEU A 576 -12.46 -8.58 -17.78
N TYR A 577 -12.30 -9.91 -17.74
CA TYR A 577 -13.39 -10.90 -17.73
C TYR A 577 -13.60 -11.59 -16.36
N LYS A 578 -12.68 -11.40 -15.40
CA LYS A 578 -12.73 -11.95 -14.02
C LYS A 578 -12.78 -13.48 -13.92
N ARG A 579 -12.40 -14.19 -14.98
CA ARG A 579 -12.30 -15.66 -15.02
C ARG A 579 -11.01 -16.07 -15.72
N ASP A 580 -10.55 -17.30 -15.48
CA ASP A 580 -9.30 -17.84 -16.06
C ASP A 580 -9.48 -18.40 -17.48
N LYS A 581 -10.73 -18.47 -17.94
CA LYS A 581 -11.13 -19.01 -19.25
C LYS A 581 -12.28 -18.16 -19.78
N PHE A 582 -12.27 -17.88 -21.09
CA PHE A 582 -13.39 -17.24 -21.76
C PHE A 582 -14.44 -18.31 -22.08
N LYS A 583 -15.68 -18.16 -21.59
CA LYS A 583 -16.73 -19.18 -21.68
C LYS A 583 -17.92 -18.69 -22.52
N GLY A 584 -18.47 -19.60 -23.30
CA GLY A 584 -19.74 -19.43 -24.00
C GLY A 584 -20.94 -19.79 -23.12
N THR A 585 -22.13 -19.52 -23.63
CA THR A 585 -23.39 -19.92 -22.98
C THR A 585 -23.62 -21.44 -23.10
N ASP A 586 -23.05 -22.07 -24.13
CA ASP A 586 -23.12 -23.53 -24.36
C ASP A 586 -22.15 -24.37 -23.49
N GLY A 587 -21.38 -23.71 -22.61
CA GLY A 587 -20.38 -24.33 -21.75
C GLY A 587 -19.03 -24.61 -22.41
N LYS A 588 -18.87 -24.37 -23.72
CA LYS A 588 -17.56 -24.38 -24.37
C LYS A 588 -16.73 -23.18 -23.91
N TYR A 589 -15.42 -23.30 -24.06
CA TYR A 589 -14.49 -22.28 -23.58
C TYR A 589 -13.21 -22.23 -24.40
N LEU A 590 -12.58 -21.06 -24.39
CA LEU A 590 -11.19 -20.86 -24.81
C LEU A 590 -10.29 -20.82 -23.57
N THR A 591 -9.10 -21.41 -23.67
CA THR A 591 -8.07 -21.17 -22.67
C THR A 591 -7.60 -19.71 -22.73
N ALA A 592 -6.92 -19.23 -21.70
CA ALA A 592 -6.40 -17.87 -21.67
C ALA A 592 -5.46 -17.61 -22.87
N GLU A 593 -4.64 -18.58 -23.26
CA GLU A 593 -3.70 -18.48 -24.38
C GLU A 593 -4.42 -18.46 -25.73
N GLN A 594 -5.44 -19.31 -25.92
CA GLN A 594 -6.25 -19.29 -27.14
C GLN A 594 -6.99 -17.97 -27.31
N TRP A 595 -7.57 -17.45 -26.22
CA TRP A 595 -8.20 -16.14 -26.20
C TRP A 595 -7.18 -15.03 -26.49
N PHE A 596 -6.03 -15.05 -25.82
CA PHE A 596 -5.02 -14.00 -25.93
C PHE A 596 -4.38 -13.95 -27.31
N LEU A 597 -4.11 -15.10 -27.93
CA LEU A 597 -3.67 -15.12 -29.33
C LEU A 597 -4.78 -14.60 -30.25
N SER A 598 -6.02 -15.05 -30.05
CA SER A 598 -7.17 -14.62 -30.87
C SER A 598 -7.43 -13.12 -30.81
N ILE A 599 -7.40 -12.51 -29.62
CA ILE A 599 -7.64 -11.07 -29.46
C ILE A 599 -6.54 -10.21 -30.08
N ASN A 600 -5.30 -10.69 -30.11
CA ASN A 600 -4.20 -9.97 -30.77
C ASN A 600 -4.20 -10.16 -32.31
N THR A 601 -4.79 -11.25 -32.82
CA THR A 601 -4.90 -11.49 -34.28
C THR A 601 -6.19 -10.95 -34.90
N ASP A 602 -7.24 -10.74 -34.10
CA ASP A 602 -8.58 -10.33 -34.55
C ASP A 602 -9.23 -9.33 -33.57
N THR A 603 -8.46 -8.32 -33.13
CA THR A 603 -8.92 -7.28 -32.19
C THR A 603 -10.26 -6.66 -32.60
N PRO A 604 -10.52 -6.31 -33.89
CA PRO A 604 -11.78 -5.72 -34.30
C PRO A 604 -13.01 -6.58 -33.95
N SER A 605 -12.96 -7.89 -34.17
CA SER A 605 -14.08 -8.78 -33.81
C SER A 605 -14.33 -8.80 -32.31
N TRP A 606 -13.27 -8.80 -31.50
CA TRP A 606 -13.37 -8.80 -30.03
C TRP A 606 -13.98 -7.51 -29.45
N THR A 607 -13.94 -6.38 -30.18
CA THR A 607 -14.65 -5.16 -29.76
C THR A 607 -16.17 -5.34 -29.68
N MET A 608 -16.70 -6.30 -30.43
CA MET A 608 -18.14 -6.63 -30.52
C MET A 608 -18.55 -7.80 -29.61
N VAL A 609 -17.62 -8.37 -28.83
CA VAL A 609 -17.87 -9.50 -27.94
C VAL A 609 -18.07 -9.01 -26.50
N PRO A 610 -19.08 -9.51 -25.75
CA PRO A 610 -19.23 -9.23 -24.32
C PRO A 610 -18.07 -9.81 -23.50
N LEU A 611 -17.03 -9.00 -23.28
CA LEU A 611 -15.80 -9.40 -22.58
C LEU A 611 -15.54 -8.58 -21.32
N ILE A 612 -16.02 -7.33 -21.27
CA ILE A 612 -15.72 -6.39 -20.20
C ILE A 612 -16.73 -6.58 -19.08
N LYS A 613 -16.26 -6.99 -17.90
CA LYS A 613 -17.13 -7.16 -16.73
C LYS A 613 -17.69 -5.80 -16.27
N VAL A 614 -18.99 -5.72 -16.07
CA VAL A 614 -19.68 -4.64 -15.34
C VAL A 614 -20.11 -5.20 -13.97
N ASP A 615 -19.73 -4.52 -12.89
CA ASP A 615 -20.02 -5.00 -11.54
C ASP A 615 -21.44 -4.60 -11.13
N ALA A 616 -22.24 -5.59 -10.70
CA ALA A 616 -23.63 -5.37 -10.29
C ALA A 616 -23.76 -4.41 -9.10
N LYS A 617 -22.68 -4.18 -8.33
CA LYS A 617 -22.63 -3.15 -7.28
C LYS A 617 -22.86 -1.73 -7.78
N GLY A 618 -22.68 -1.48 -9.08
CA GLY A 618 -23.01 -0.20 -9.71
C GLY A 618 -24.51 0.03 -9.88
N GLY A 619 -25.35 -0.93 -9.51
CA GLY A 619 -26.80 -0.85 -9.65
C GLY A 619 -27.30 -1.20 -11.05
N GLU A 620 -28.61 -1.35 -11.18
CA GLU A 620 -29.28 -1.67 -12.45
C GLU A 620 -29.10 -0.58 -13.50
N GLU A 621 -28.95 0.68 -13.07
CA GLU A 621 -28.70 1.82 -13.97
C GLU A 621 -27.40 1.65 -14.77
N LEU A 622 -26.29 1.30 -14.11
CA LEU A 622 -25.01 1.11 -14.78
C LEU A 622 -25.07 -0.08 -15.75
N LEU A 623 -25.71 -1.18 -15.35
CA LEU A 623 -25.91 -2.35 -16.21
C LEU A 623 -26.74 -2.00 -17.45
N ARG A 624 -27.79 -1.20 -17.27
CA ARG A 624 -28.67 -0.74 -18.35
C ARG A 624 -27.96 0.20 -19.32
N ILE A 625 -27.26 1.22 -18.82
CA ILE A 625 -26.53 2.19 -19.65
C ILE A 625 -25.45 1.47 -20.47
N THR A 626 -24.70 0.58 -19.83
CA THR A 626 -23.63 -0.19 -20.48
C THR A 626 -24.12 -1.32 -21.37
N LYS A 627 -25.43 -1.57 -21.42
CA LYS A 627 -26.04 -2.72 -22.14
C LYS A 627 -25.36 -4.04 -21.77
N ALA A 628 -25.10 -4.23 -20.48
CA ALA A 628 -24.52 -5.47 -19.98
C ALA A 628 -25.52 -6.63 -20.12
N ASP A 629 -25.02 -7.82 -20.40
CA ASP A 629 -25.82 -9.05 -20.43
C ASP A 629 -26.24 -9.51 -19.02
N GLU A 630 -27.00 -10.61 -18.94
CA GLU A 630 -27.48 -11.19 -17.67
C GLU A 630 -26.34 -11.59 -16.72
N ASP A 631 -25.20 -11.99 -17.28
CA ASP A 631 -23.99 -12.32 -16.53
C ASP A 631 -23.17 -11.07 -16.16
N GLY A 632 -23.63 -9.88 -16.56
CA GLY A 632 -23.04 -8.58 -16.32
C GLY A 632 -21.75 -8.33 -17.11
N TYR A 633 -21.70 -8.70 -18.38
CA TYR A 633 -20.63 -8.40 -19.33
C TYR A 633 -21.11 -7.49 -20.45
N THR A 634 -20.25 -6.59 -20.91
CA THR A 634 -20.50 -5.72 -22.06
C THR A 634 -19.35 -5.77 -23.07
N SER A 635 -19.58 -5.25 -24.26
CA SER A 635 -18.58 -5.12 -25.31
C SER A 635 -18.01 -3.70 -25.36
N LEU A 636 -16.84 -3.54 -25.97
CA LEU A 636 -16.29 -2.20 -26.19
C LEU A 636 -17.23 -1.37 -27.08
N MET A 637 -17.80 -1.98 -28.13
CA MET A 637 -18.70 -1.29 -29.05
C MET A 637 -19.99 -0.77 -28.38
N ASN A 638 -20.52 -1.48 -27.38
CA ASN A 638 -21.65 -0.99 -26.60
C ASN A 638 -21.31 0.27 -25.79
N LEU A 639 -20.06 0.42 -25.37
CA LEU A 639 -19.56 1.57 -24.61
C LEU A 639 -19.20 2.77 -25.49
N PHE A 640 -19.04 2.55 -26.80
CA PHE A 640 -18.68 3.55 -27.80
C PHE A 640 -19.66 3.52 -28.99
N PRO A 641 -20.95 3.87 -28.81
CA PRO A 641 -21.89 3.98 -29.92
C PRO A 641 -21.48 5.10 -30.88
N ALA A 642 -21.76 4.87 -32.16
CA ALA A 642 -21.61 5.89 -33.20
C ALA A 642 -22.77 6.91 -33.12
N ASP A 643 -22.45 8.20 -33.18
CA ASP A 643 -23.42 9.28 -33.32
C ASP A 643 -23.99 9.35 -34.76
N ALA A 644 -24.91 10.30 -35.01
CA ALA A 644 -25.54 10.48 -36.32
C ALA A 644 -24.53 10.80 -37.46
N ASN A 645 -23.31 11.23 -37.11
CA ASN A 645 -22.23 11.55 -38.03
C ASN A 645 -21.18 10.43 -38.12
N GLY A 646 -21.37 9.33 -37.39
CA GLY A 646 -20.45 8.18 -37.36
C GLY A 646 -19.32 8.29 -36.34
N ASN A 647 -19.27 9.32 -35.49
CA ASN A 647 -18.22 9.46 -34.47
C ASN A 647 -18.55 8.60 -33.25
N LEU A 648 -17.56 7.88 -32.74
CA LEU A 648 -17.68 7.06 -31.54
C LEU A 648 -17.54 7.93 -30.30
N THR A 649 -18.51 7.88 -29.40
CA THR A 649 -18.49 8.64 -28.13
C THR A 649 -18.58 7.69 -26.94
N TYR A 650 -17.76 7.90 -25.91
CA TYR A 650 -17.81 7.06 -24.71
C TYR A 650 -19.05 7.40 -23.88
N ILE A 651 -19.92 6.42 -23.64
CA ILE A 651 -21.24 6.67 -23.01
C ILE A 651 -21.18 7.07 -21.53
N LEU A 652 -20.07 6.80 -20.83
CA LEU A 652 -19.89 7.12 -19.41
C LEU A 652 -18.93 8.29 -19.17
N ASP A 653 -18.64 9.10 -20.19
CA ASP A 653 -17.64 10.17 -20.06
C ASP A 653 -18.04 11.22 -19.00
N GLU A 654 -19.30 11.66 -18.98
CA GLU A 654 -19.77 12.66 -18.00
C GLU A 654 -19.81 12.08 -16.58
N GLU A 655 -20.28 10.84 -16.43
CA GLU A 655 -20.36 10.11 -15.17
C GLU A 655 -18.97 9.85 -14.61
N TYR A 656 -18.02 9.41 -15.46
CA TYR A 656 -16.63 9.19 -15.07
C TYR A 656 -15.98 10.49 -14.61
N ASN A 657 -16.11 11.56 -15.39
CA ASN A 657 -15.54 12.86 -15.04
C ASN A 657 -16.15 13.42 -13.74
N THR A 658 -17.44 13.19 -13.50
CA THR A 658 -18.14 13.59 -12.27
C THR A 658 -17.66 12.77 -11.07
N ALA A 659 -17.60 11.44 -11.22
CA ALA A 659 -17.08 10.52 -10.21
C ALA A 659 -15.62 10.85 -9.83
N PHE A 660 -14.78 11.09 -10.82
CA PHE A 660 -13.35 11.36 -10.64
C PHE A 660 -13.05 12.71 -9.96
N ARG A 661 -13.97 13.68 -10.06
CA ARG A 661 -13.89 15.00 -9.39
C ARG A 661 -14.28 14.93 -7.91
N LYS A 662 -15.07 13.94 -7.50
CA LYS A 662 -15.44 13.75 -6.09
C LYS A 662 -14.22 13.30 -5.29
N LYS A 663 -14.12 13.77 -4.05
CA LYS A 663 -13.16 13.22 -3.07
C LYS A 663 -13.45 11.71 -2.91
N PRO A 664 -12.44 10.82 -2.76
CA PRO A 664 -12.68 9.37 -2.65
C PRO A 664 -13.70 8.99 -1.57
N ALA A 665 -13.71 9.69 -0.43
CA ALA A 665 -14.69 9.49 0.64
C ALA A 665 -16.13 9.88 0.27
N ALA A 666 -16.31 10.73 -0.74
CA ALA A 666 -17.61 11.19 -1.24
C ALA A 666 -18.06 10.45 -2.52
N GLN A 667 -17.27 9.51 -3.03
CA GLN A 667 -17.65 8.67 -4.17
C GLN A 667 -18.63 7.59 -3.73
N SER A 668 -19.81 7.56 -4.35
CA SER A 668 -20.79 6.49 -4.19
C SER A 668 -20.29 5.17 -4.79
N GLU A 669 -20.96 4.04 -4.50
CA GLU A 669 -20.62 2.77 -5.14
C GLU A 669 -20.81 2.83 -6.67
N TYR A 670 -21.78 3.58 -7.17
CA TYR A 670 -21.94 3.86 -8.60
C TYR A 670 -20.68 4.53 -9.17
N ASP A 671 -20.23 5.63 -8.54
CA ASP A 671 -19.04 6.38 -8.97
C ASP A 671 -17.80 5.48 -9.05
N LYS A 672 -17.59 4.61 -8.05
CA LYS A 672 -16.46 3.67 -8.02
C LYS A 672 -16.55 2.61 -9.12
N GLN A 673 -17.75 2.09 -9.40
CA GLN A 673 -17.90 1.11 -10.49
C GLN A 673 -17.71 1.73 -11.86
N VAL A 674 -18.14 2.99 -12.08
CA VAL A 674 -17.86 3.74 -13.31
C VAL A 674 -16.35 3.91 -13.52
N ILE A 675 -15.61 4.32 -12.48
CA ILE A 675 -14.15 4.45 -12.54
C ILE A 675 -13.50 3.10 -12.88
N LYS A 676 -13.86 2.02 -12.19
CA LYS A 676 -13.33 0.67 -12.46
C LYS A 676 -13.67 0.14 -13.85
N LEU A 677 -14.85 0.48 -14.36
CA LEU A 677 -15.23 0.11 -15.72
C LEU A 677 -14.39 0.87 -16.75
N ASN A 678 -14.18 2.17 -16.54
CA ASN A 678 -13.30 2.96 -17.39
C ASN A 678 -11.85 2.42 -17.38
N GLU A 679 -11.32 2.01 -16.23
CA GLU A 679 -10.01 1.33 -16.16
C GLU A 679 -9.97 0.07 -17.04
N ARG A 680 -11.02 -0.75 -17.05
CA ARG A 680 -11.10 -1.94 -17.93
C ARG A 680 -11.16 -1.55 -19.40
N VAL A 681 -11.83 -0.45 -19.74
CA VAL A 681 -11.86 0.10 -21.11
C VAL A 681 -10.46 0.54 -21.52
N GLN A 682 -9.72 1.25 -20.65
CA GLN A 682 -8.34 1.64 -20.93
C GLN A 682 -7.44 0.41 -21.11
N ILE A 683 -7.58 -0.60 -20.25
CA ILE A 683 -6.89 -1.89 -20.40
C ILE A 683 -7.24 -2.51 -21.76
N PHE A 684 -8.50 -2.54 -22.19
CA PHE A 684 -8.84 -3.07 -23.52
C PHE A 684 -8.18 -2.25 -24.63
N ASN A 685 -8.13 -0.93 -24.51
CA ASN A 685 -7.53 -0.05 -25.53
C ASN A 685 -6.04 -0.35 -25.76
N GLU A 686 -5.33 -0.86 -24.75
CA GLU A 686 -3.93 -1.29 -24.90
C GLU A 686 -3.71 -2.46 -25.87
N PHE A 687 -4.77 -3.17 -26.28
CA PHE A 687 -4.67 -4.15 -27.37
C PHE A 687 -4.50 -3.49 -28.75
N PHE A 688 -5.02 -2.28 -28.97
CA PHE A 688 -4.86 -1.57 -30.25
C PHE A 688 -3.43 -1.04 -30.43
N SER A 689 -2.80 -0.62 -29.32
CA SER A 689 -1.38 -0.22 -29.28
C SER A 689 -0.44 -1.43 -29.23
N GLY A 690 -0.98 -2.64 -29.08
CA GLY A 690 -0.23 -3.89 -28.96
C GLY A 690 0.62 -4.01 -27.69
N GLN A 691 0.41 -3.18 -26.68
CA GLN A 691 1.31 -3.05 -25.53
C GLN A 691 1.35 -4.31 -24.65
N PHE A 692 0.34 -5.18 -24.70
CA PHE A 692 0.40 -6.50 -24.05
C PHE A 692 1.26 -7.53 -24.79
N MET A 693 1.71 -7.23 -26.00
CA MET A 693 2.49 -8.12 -26.87
C MET A 693 3.92 -7.61 -27.09
N ARG A 694 4.56 -7.12 -26.02
CA ARG A 694 5.98 -6.72 -26.04
C ARG A 694 6.89 -7.95 -26.03
N ILE A 695 7.04 -8.58 -27.20
CA ILE A 695 7.70 -9.88 -27.39
C ILE A 695 9.07 -9.77 -28.10
N VAL A 696 9.44 -8.59 -28.60
CA VAL A 696 10.67 -8.42 -29.38
C VAL A 696 11.66 -7.54 -28.62
N PRO A 697 12.77 -8.09 -28.09
CA PRO A 697 13.77 -7.30 -27.39
C PRO A 697 14.52 -6.36 -28.34
N VAL A 698 14.81 -5.14 -27.87
CA VAL A 698 15.68 -4.20 -28.58
C VAL A 698 17.13 -4.64 -28.43
N LYS A 699 17.84 -4.71 -29.56
CA LYS A 699 19.26 -5.04 -29.57
C LYS A 699 20.08 -3.94 -28.88
N ASN A 700 20.91 -4.34 -27.93
CA ASN A 700 21.86 -3.49 -27.18
C ASN A 700 21.24 -2.30 -26.42
N ASP A 701 19.93 -2.33 -26.12
CA ASP A 701 19.31 -1.29 -25.31
C ASP A 701 19.78 -1.39 -23.84
N PRO A 702 20.36 -0.33 -23.26
CA PRO A 702 20.74 -0.29 -21.84
C PRO A 702 19.57 -0.56 -20.89
N ASN A 703 18.34 -0.17 -21.27
CA ASN A 703 17.14 -0.40 -20.46
C ASN A 703 16.46 -1.76 -20.75
N HIS A 704 17.04 -2.61 -21.59
CA HIS A 704 16.51 -3.93 -21.95
C HIS A 704 15.01 -3.92 -22.33
N THR A 705 14.61 -2.92 -23.11
CA THR A 705 13.23 -2.69 -23.54
C THR A 705 12.82 -3.71 -24.60
N TRP A 706 11.60 -4.21 -24.50
CA TRP A 706 10.96 -5.02 -25.53
C TRP A 706 9.84 -4.21 -26.18
N HIS A 707 9.70 -4.31 -27.49
CA HIS A 707 8.62 -3.65 -28.24
C HIS A 707 7.52 -4.61 -28.63
N SER A 708 6.36 -4.00 -28.85
CA SER A 708 5.26 -4.66 -29.55
C SER A 708 5.52 -4.76 -31.04
N TRP A 709 4.91 -5.76 -31.67
CA TRP A 709 4.88 -5.86 -33.13
C TRP A 709 4.04 -4.76 -33.80
N LEU A 710 3.21 -4.05 -33.03
CA LEU A 710 2.35 -2.94 -33.49
C LEU A 710 2.91 -1.55 -33.15
N ASP A 711 4.11 -1.46 -32.58
CA ASP A 711 4.68 -0.18 -32.17
C ASP A 711 5.11 0.65 -33.39
N GLN A 712 4.29 1.62 -33.78
CA GLN A 712 4.54 2.50 -34.94
C GLN A 712 5.73 3.45 -34.74
N LYS A 713 6.20 3.63 -33.48
CA LYS A 713 7.33 4.51 -33.18
C LYS A 713 8.67 3.76 -33.20
N MET A 714 8.66 2.45 -33.35
CA MET A 714 9.86 1.63 -33.44
C MET A 714 10.41 1.69 -34.88
N GLU A 715 11.72 1.89 -35.01
CA GLU A 715 12.47 1.57 -36.22
C GLU A 715 13.09 0.18 -36.03
N PRO A 716 12.40 -0.92 -36.39
CA PRO A 716 12.87 -2.26 -36.06
C PRO A 716 14.12 -2.60 -36.84
N ASP A 717 15.13 -3.16 -36.16
CA ASP A 717 16.34 -3.63 -36.80
C ASP A 717 16.05 -4.80 -37.76
N MET A 718 16.93 -5.02 -38.74
CA MET A 718 16.73 -6.03 -39.79
C MET A 718 16.56 -7.45 -39.23
N GLU A 719 17.10 -7.77 -38.05
CA GLU A 719 16.92 -9.07 -37.40
C GLU A 719 15.59 -9.14 -36.63
N SER A 720 15.12 -8.03 -36.02
CA SER A 720 13.79 -7.93 -35.42
C SER A 720 12.68 -8.13 -36.45
N GLN A 721 12.79 -7.49 -37.61
CA GLN A 721 11.80 -7.58 -38.68
C GLN A 721 11.60 -9.02 -39.17
N LYS A 722 12.68 -9.82 -39.20
CA LYS A 722 12.66 -11.23 -39.62
C LYS A 722 11.87 -12.14 -38.69
N VAL A 723 11.61 -11.73 -37.44
CA VAL A 723 10.91 -12.56 -36.44
C VAL A 723 9.53 -12.01 -36.06
N MET A 724 9.25 -10.73 -36.32
CA MET A 724 8.00 -10.07 -35.92
C MET A 724 6.80 -10.45 -36.79
N GLY A 725 6.91 -10.33 -38.12
CA GLY A 725 5.81 -10.53 -39.06
C GLY A 725 5.48 -12.01 -39.38
N PRO A 726 6.48 -12.89 -39.62
CA PRO A 726 6.22 -14.24 -40.10
C PRO A 726 5.38 -15.11 -39.18
N TYR A 727 5.59 -15.03 -37.86
CA TYR A 727 4.82 -15.84 -36.90
C TYR A 727 3.32 -15.56 -36.97
N PHE A 728 2.90 -14.29 -36.91
CA PHE A 728 1.47 -13.94 -36.93
C PHE A 728 0.83 -14.22 -38.29
N ALA A 729 1.58 -14.02 -39.38
CA ALA A 729 1.10 -14.37 -40.72
C ALA A 729 0.83 -15.88 -40.84
N GLU A 730 1.78 -16.72 -40.41
CA GLU A 730 1.62 -18.17 -40.41
C GLU A 730 0.56 -18.64 -39.41
N ALA A 731 0.39 -17.97 -38.25
CA ALA A 731 -0.67 -18.27 -37.30
C ALA A 731 -2.07 -17.98 -37.90
N LEU A 732 -2.24 -16.87 -38.63
CA LEU A 732 -3.47 -16.56 -39.36
C LEU A 732 -3.73 -17.56 -40.50
N GLN A 733 -2.69 -18.01 -41.19
CA GLN A 733 -2.80 -19.04 -42.23
C GLN A 733 -3.19 -20.39 -41.64
N ALA A 734 -2.56 -20.80 -40.54
CA ALA A 734 -2.83 -22.05 -39.83
C ALA A 734 -4.28 -22.13 -39.32
N GLN A 735 -4.89 -21.00 -38.94
CA GLN A 735 -6.31 -20.97 -38.60
C GLN A 735 -7.24 -21.31 -39.79
N LYS A 736 -6.79 -21.06 -41.03
CA LYS A 736 -7.54 -21.40 -42.25
C LYS A 736 -7.27 -22.83 -42.73
N THR A 737 -6.01 -23.27 -42.66
CA THR A 737 -5.57 -24.57 -43.20
C THR A 737 -5.65 -25.72 -42.20
N GLY A 738 -5.63 -25.41 -40.90
CA GLY A 738 -5.50 -26.38 -39.80
C GLY A 738 -4.07 -26.88 -39.56
N ASP A 739 -3.09 -26.51 -40.40
CA ASP A 739 -1.69 -26.91 -40.25
C ASP A 739 -0.89 -25.86 -39.46
N TRP A 740 -0.51 -26.22 -38.23
CA TRP A 740 0.23 -25.37 -37.30
C TRP A 740 1.76 -25.55 -37.35
N SER A 741 2.27 -26.47 -38.17
CA SER A 741 3.69 -26.83 -38.19
C SER A 741 4.61 -25.66 -38.56
N LYS A 742 4.19 -24.80 -39.50
CA LYS A 742 4.93 -23.59 -39.89
C LYS A 742 4.89 -22.52 -38.80
N ALA A 743 3.72 -22.27 -38.22
CA ALA A 743 3.57 -21.33 -37.11
C ALA A 743 4.42 -21.74 -35.91
N ASP A 744 4.49 -23.04 -35.60
CA ASP A 744 5.37 -23.60 -34.56
C ASP A 744 6.86 -23.36 -34.86
N ALA A 745 7.26 -23.49 -36.13
CA ALA A 745 8.64 -23.26 -36.54
C ALA A 745 9.02 -21.77 -36.42
N GLU A 746 8.15 -20.85 -36.84
CA GLU A 746 8.37 -19.41 -36.69
C GLU A 746 8.36 -18.97 -35.21
N LEU A 747 7.47 -19.54 -34.39
CA LEU A 747 7.45 -19.30 -32.95
C LEU A 747 8.77 -19.69 -32.29
N LYS A 748 9.36 -20.82 -32.70
CA LYS A 748 10.68 -21.26 -32.22
C LYS A 748 11.80 -20.31 -32.63
N LYS A 749 11.76 -19.75 -33.85
CA LYS A 749 12.73 -18.73 -34.29
C LYS A 749 12.64 -17.47 -33.43
N LEU A 750 11.42 -17.00 -33.15
CA LEU A 750 11.20 -15.85 -32.27
C LEU A 750 11.72 -16.13 -30.84
N SER A 751 11.42 -17.30 -30.28
CA SER A 751 11.96 -17.71 -28.98
C SER A 751 13.50 -17.73 -28.98
N ASN A 752 14.14 -18.22 -30.03
CA ASN A 752 15.59 -18.22 -30.15
C ASN A 752 16.17 -16.80 -30.25
N TYR A 753 15.48 -15.89 -30.93
CA TYR A 753 15.84 -14.47 -31.00
C TYR A 753 15.79 -13.82 -29.61
N GLN A 754 14.73 -14.08 -28.83
CA GLN A 754 14.60 -13.61 -27.44
C GLN A 754 15.77 -14.09 -26.58
N GLN A 755 16.10 -15.38 -26.64
CA GLN A 755 17.20 -15.98 -25.87
C GLN A 755 18.58 -15.43 -26.26
N LYS A 756 18.75 -15.00 -27.52
CA LYS A 756 20.01 -14.43 -28.01
C LYS A 756 20.21 -12.98 -27.54
N TRP A 757 19.20 -12.12 -27.74
CA TRP A 757 19.34 -10.67 -27.54
C TRP A 757 18.93 -10.20 -26.15
N ALA A 758 18.09 -10.96 -25.42
CA ALA A 758 17.67 -10.63 -24.06
C ALA A 758 18.26 -11.56 -22.99
N LYS A 759 19.41 -12.20 -23.28
CA LYS A 759 20.05 -13.18 -22.38
C LYS A 759 20.30 -12.66 -20.96
N ALA A 760 20.52 -11.35 -20.79
CA ALA A 760 20.77 -10.73 -19.49
C ALA A 760 19.55 -10.69 -18.57
N VAL A 761 18.33 -10.68 -19.13
CA VAL A 761 17.09 -10.43 -18.38
C VAL A 761 16.06 -11.57 -18.49
N VAL A 762 16.23 -12.49 -19.44
CA VAL A 762 15.33 -13.64 -19.65
C VAL A 762 15.42 -14.67 -18.52
N PRO A 763 14.28 -15.16 -17.98
CA PRO A 763 14.28 -16.21 -16.96
C PRO A 763 14.77 -17.56 -17.50
N SER A 764 15.33 -18.39 -16.62
CA SER A 764 15.74 -19.75 -16.97
C SER A 764 14.55 -20.64 -17.35
N GLU A 765 14.79 -21.65 -18.20
CA GLU A 765 13.74 -22.55 -18.68
C GLU A 765 13.03 -23.29 -17.52
N ALA A 766 13.76 -23.69 -16.48
CA ALA A 766 13.19 -24.29 -15.28
C ALA A 766 12.20 -23.35 -14.55
N LYS A 767 12.50 -22.04 -14.54
CA LYS A 767 11.65 -21.01 -13.92
C LYS A 767 10.37 -20.79 -14.73
N VAL A 768 10.49 -20.74 -16.06
CA VAL A 768 9.35 -20.67 -17.00
C VAL A 768 8.44 -21.89 -16.83
N ASN A 769 9.01 -23.09 -16.86
CA ASN A 769 8.27 -24.35 -16.72
C ASN A 769 7.53 -24.44 -15.38
N LEU A 770 8.18 -24.03 -14.29
CA LEU A 770 7.57 -24.01 -12.96
C LEU A 770 6.42 -23.00 -12.86
N GLU A 771 6.57 -21.81 -13.44
CA GLU A 771 5.53 -20.78 -13.44
C GLU A 771 4.28 -21.23 -14.22
N VAL A 772 4.47 -21.77 -15.42
CA VAL A 772 3.36 -22.33 -16.22
C VAL A 772 2.69 -23.50 -15.50
N PHE A 773 3.47 -24.39 -14.85
CA PHE A 773 2.92 -25.47 -14.04
C PHE A 773 2.08 -24.94 -12.87
N MET A 774 2.59 -23.96 -12.13
CA MET A 774 1.89 -23.36 -10.99
C MET A 774 0.56 -22.73 -11.40
N ASN A 775 0.53 -22.01 -12.53
CA ASN A 775 -0.67 -21.41 -13.09
C ASN A 775 -1.70 -22.44 -13.51
N LYS A 776 -1.29 -23.52 -14.19
CA LYS A 776 -2.19 -24.60 -14.64
C LYS A 776 -2.69 -25.48 -13.49
N ALA A 777 -1.82 -25.74 -12.50
CA ALA A 777 -2.13 -26.64 -11.41
C ALA A 777 -3.12 -26.03 -10.40
N ASP A 778 -3.13 -24.71 -10.26
CA ASP A 778 -3.96 -23.96 -9.30
C ASP A 778 -3.93 -24.59 -7.89
N ILE A 779 -2.71 -24.78 -7.40
CA ILE A 779 -2.44 -25.55 -6.17
C ILE A 779 -3.15 -24.94 -4.97
N ASN A 780 -3.17 -23.61 -4.86
CA ASN A 780 -3.73 -22.91 -3.70
C ASN A 780 -5.24 -23.08 -3.60
N PHE A 781 -5.98 -23.01 -4.70
CA PHE A 781 -7.43 -23.24 -4.70
C PHE A 781 -7.78 -24.70 -4.39
N LYS A 782 -7.04 -25.66 -4.95
CA LYS A 782 -7.22 -27.09 -4.63
C LYS A 782 -6.92 -27.40 -3.16
N LEU A 783 -5.89 -26.77 -2.60
CA LEU A 783 -5.55 -26.88 -1.18
C LEU A 783 -6.64 -26.29 -0.29
N LEU A 784 -7.27 -25.17 -0.67
CA LEU A 784 -8.41 -24.62 0.05
C LEU A 784 -9.55 -25.64 0.16
N ILE A 785 -9.95 -26.26 -0.96
CA ILE A 785 -11.01 -27.29 -0.96
C ILE A 785 -10.59 -28.47 -0.07
N PHE A 786 -9.36 -28.95 -0.23
CA PHE A 786 -8.81 -30.04 0.57
C PHE A 786 -8.85 -29.74 2.08
N TYR A 787 -8.37 -28.57 2.50
CA TYR A 787 -8.40 -28.16 3.90
C TYR A 787 -9.81 -27.92 4.43
N THR A 788 -10.74 -27.49 3.58
CA THR A 788 -12.16 -27.34 3.96
C THR A 788 -12.76 -28.69 4.34
N ILE A 789 -12.48 -29.73 3.55
CA ILE A 789 -12.93 -31.09 3.84
C ILE A 789 -12.27 -31.61 5.12
N ILE A 790 -10.93 -31.55 5.21
CA ILE A 790 -10.18 -32.06 6.36
C ILE A 790 -10.53 -31.33 7.65
N GLY A 791 -10.54 -29.99 7.63
CA GLY A 791 -10.85 -29.15 8.78
C GLY A 791 -12.27 -29.37 9.30
N SER A 792 -13.26 -29.43 8.39
CA SER A 792 -14.67 -29.67 8.77
C SER A 792 -14.87 -31.07 9.35
N LEU A 793 -14.27 -32.10 8.73
CA LEU A 793 -14.33 -33.47 9.25
C LEU A 793 -13.68 -33.57 10.64
N LEU A 794 -12.49 -32.99 10.83
CA LEU A 794 -11.83 -32.99 12.13
C LEU A 794 -12.61 -32.23 13.20
N LEU A 795 -13.27 -31.12 12.84
CA LEU A 795 -14.10 -30.35 13.76
C LEU A 795 -15.31 -31.17 14.22
N ILE A 796 -16.07 -31.76 13.27
CA ILE A 796 -17.25 -32.58 13.56
C ILE A 796 -16.86 -33.81 14.38
N LEU A 797 -15.87 -34.59 13.92
CA LEU A 797 -15.43 -35.80 14.60
C LEU A 797 -14.80 -35.47 15.96
N GLY A 798 -14.14 -34.31 16.09
CA GLY A 798 -13.62 -33.80 17.36
C GLY A 798 -14.73 -33.57 18.39
N PHE A 799 -15.84 -32.91 18.00
CA PHE A 799 -17.00 -32.77 18.88
C PHE A 799 -17.67 -34.12 19.17
N VAL A 800 -17.85 -35.00 18.18
CA VAL A 800 -18.42 -36.35 18.42
C VAL A 800 -17.56 -37.15 19.41
N ALA A 801 -16.24 -37.06 19.32
CA ALA A 801 -15.32 -37.71 20.25
C ALA A 801 -15.42 -37.18 21.69
N LEU A 802 -15.88 -35.93 21.89
CA LEU A 802 -16.17 -35.40 23.22
C LEU A 802 -17.42 -36.05 23.84
N PHE A 803 -18.47 -36.28 23.06
CA PHE A 803 -19.70 -36.89 23.57
C PHE A 803 -19.60 -38.42 23.70
N LYS A 804 -18.95 -39.08 22.73
CA LYS A 804 -18.87 -40.55 22.64
C LYS A 804 -17.45 -41.01 22.27
N PRO A 805 -16.53 -41.11 23.23
CA PRO A 805 -15.16 -41.53 22.97
C PRO A 805 -15.12 -42.99 22.49
N ASN A 806 -14.54 -43.24 21.31
CA ASN A 806 -14.39 -44.57 20.71
C ASN A 806 -12.97 -44.74 20.12
N LYS A 807 -12.37 -45.92 20.31
CA LYS A 807 -11.04 -46.26 19.77
C LYS A 807 -10.99 -46.18 18.24
N LYS A 808 -12.02 -46.68 17.55
CA LYS A 808 -12.08 -46.63 16.08
C LYS A 808 -12.15 -45.18 15.59
N LEU A 809 -12.96 -44.35 16.24
CA LEU A 809 -13.09 -42.92 15.95
C LEU A 809 -11.74 -42.19 16.11
N ASN A 810 -11.01 -42.46 17.19
CA ASN A 810 -9.70 -41.86 17.43
C ASN A 810 -8.64 -42.30 16.41
N THR A 811 -8.70 -43.53 15.91
CA THR A 811 -7.83 -43.99 14.81
C THR A 811 -8.17 -43.28 13.50
N ILE A 812 -9.46 -43.11 13.19
CA ILE A 812 -9.92 -42.37 12.01
C ILE A 812 -9.45 -40.91 12.06
N ILE A 813 -9.65 -40.23 13.19
CA ILE A 813 -9.18 -38.84 13.40
C ILE A 813 -7.68 -38.72 13.14
N LYS A 814 -6.86 -39.64 13.67
CA LYS A 814 -5.41 -39.63 13.41
C LYS A 814 -5.10 -39.84 11.93
N GLY A 815 -5.80 -40.76 11.27
CA GLY A 815 -5.68 -40.97 9.83
C GLY A 815 -5.94 -39.69 9.04
N ILE A 816 -7.02 -38.98 9.36
CA ILE A 816 -7.38 -37.70 8.73
C ILE A 816 -6.30 -36.64 8.98
N ILE A 817 -5.73 -36.55 10.18
CA ILE A 817 -4.61 -35.64 10.48
C ILE A 817 -3.39 -35.97 9.60
N TYR A 818 -3.02 -37.25 9.46
CA TYR A 818 -1.89 -37.64 8.60
C TYR A 818 -2.14 -37.33 7.12
N VAL A 819 -3.38 -37.53 6.64
CA VAL A 819 -3.77 -37.10 5.29
C VAL A 819 -3.65 -35.58 5.16
N GLY A 820 -4.09 -34.83 6.17
CA GLY A 820 -3.93 -33.37 6.24
C GLY A 820 -2.47 -32.91 6.15
N ILE A 821 -1.52 -33.68 6.71
CA ILE A 821 -0.07 -33.38 6.62
C ILE A 821 0.43 -33.46 5.17
N VAL A 822 -0.14 -34.32 4.32
CA VAL A 822 0.22 -34.39 2.90
C VAL A 822 -0.12 -33.07 2.20
N GLY A 823 -1.32 -32.52 2.43
CA GLY A 823 -1.69 -31.20 1.93
C GLY A 823 -0.79 -30.09 2.48
N TYR A 824 -0.45 -30.14 3.77
CA TYR A 824 0.48 -29.20 4.41
C TYR A 824 1.86 -29.17 3.75
N VAL A 825 2.41 -30.34 3.38
CA VAL A 825 3.69 -30.42 2.64
C VAL A 825 3.52 -29.86 1.22
N GLY A 826 2.42 -30.18 0.53
CA GLY A 826 2.12 -29.60 -0.79
C GLY A 826 2.02 -28.07 -0.76
N HIS A 827 1.42 -27.51 0.29
CA HIS A 827 1.35 -26.07 0.52
C HIS A 827 2.73 -25.44 0.72
N PHE A 828 3.59 -26.08 1.51
CA PHE A 828 4.98 -25.62 1.69
C PHE A 828 5.75 -25.61 0.37
N LEU A 829 5.60 -26.66 -0.45
CA LEU A 829 6.22 -26.73 -1.78
C LEU A 829 5.68 -25.65 -2.72
N GLY A 830 4.39 -25.32 -2.65
CA GLY A 830 3.81 -24.21 -3.42
C GLY A 830 4.41 -22.85 -3.06
N LEU A 831 4.66 -22.61 -1.76
CA LEU A 831 5.36 -21.39 -1.30
C LEU A 831 6.80 -21.34 -1.80
N ILE A 832 7.54 -22.45 -1.75
CA ILE A 832 8.91 -22.54 -2.30
C ILE A 832 8.92 -22.28 -3.81
N ALA A 833 8.00 -22.89 -4.55
CA ALA A 833 7.89 -22.67 -5.99
C ALA A 833 7.67 -21.19 -6.31
N ARG A 834 6.79 -20.52 -5.55
CA ARG A 834 6.53 -19.09 -5.69
C ARG A 834 7.73 -18.21 -5.32
N TRP A 835 8.50 -18.58 -4.30
CA TRP A 835 9.77 -17.92 -3.97
C TRP A 835 10.74 -18.01 -5.15
N PHE A 836 10.91 -19.20 -5.74
CA PHE A 836 11.81 -19.39 -6.89
C PHE A 836 11.37 -18.59 -8.12
N ILE A 837 10.06 -18.52 -8.41
CA ILE A 837 9.49 -17.76 -9.54
C ILE A 837 9.64 -16.25 -9.34
N SER A 838 9.35 -15.74 -8.15
CA SER A 838 9.41 -14.30 -7.88
C SER A 838 10.84 -13.78 -7.70
N GLY A 839 11.77 -14.63 -7.28
CA GLY A 839 13.14 -14.21 -6.93
C GLY A 839 13.21 -13.48 -5.59
N HIS A 840 12.13 -13.46 -4.81
CA HIS A 840 12.06 -12.92 -3.45
C HIS A 840 11.11 -13.75 -2.58
N ALA A 841 11.13 -13.51 -1.27
CA ALA A 841 10.31 -14.30 -0.36
C ALA A 841 8.80 -14.15 -0.67
N PRO A 842 7.99 -15.23 -0.53
CA PRO A 842 6.60 -15.28 -0.97
C PRO A 842 5.64 -14.72 0.08
N TRP A 843 5.87 -13.47 0.48
CA TRP A 843 5.01 -12.66 1.36
C TRP A 843 5.12 -11.16 1.03
N SER A 844 5.38 -10.85 -0.24
CA SER A 844 5.57 -9.49 -0.75
C SER A 844 4.26 -8.74 -0.95
N ASN A 845 3.17 -9.47 -1.23
CA ASN A 845 1.85 -8.91 -1.46
C ASN A 845 0.78 -9.52 -0.53
N GLY A 846 -0.42 -8.96 -0.55
CA GLY A 846 -1.52 -9.37 0.34
C GLY A 846 -1.97 -10.81 0.13
N TYR A 847 -2.00 -11.29 -1.12
CA TYR A 847 -2.34 -12.68 -1.44
C TYR A 847 -1.32 -13.64 -0.82
N GLU A 848 -0.03 -13.42 -1.11
CA GLU A 848 1.09 -14.22 -0.62
C GLU A 848 1.14 -14.32 0.90
N ALA A 849 0.98 -13.18 1.58
CA ALA A 849 0.95 -13.14 3.03
C ALA A 849 -0.19 -13.99 3.61
N ILE A 850 -1.40 -13.98 3.04
CA ILE A 850 -2.52 -14.80 3.53
C ILE A 850 -2.28 -16.29 3.33
N ILE A 851 -1.71 -16.69 2.19
CA ILE A 851 -1.30 -18.07 1.94
C ILE A 851 -0.28 -18.51 3.00
N PHE A 852 0.70 -17.65 3.31
CA PHE A 852 1.68 -17.91 4.37
C PHE A 852 1.05 -17.99 5.78
N ILE A 853 0.12 -17.09 6.15
CA ILE A 853 -0.62 -17.16 7.45
C ILE A 853 -1.34 -18.50 7.57
N SER A 854 -1.96 -18.96 6.48
CA SER A 854 -2.70 -20.22 6.42
C SER A 854 -1.78 -21.41 6.75
N TRP A 855 -0.57 -21.40 6.18
CA TRP A 855 0.44 -22.41 6.47
C TRP A 855 0.87 -22.36 7.94
N VAL A 856 1.15 -21.17 8.49
CA VAL A 856 1.54 -21.00 9.90
C VAL A 856 0.42 -21.43 10.86
N GLY A 857 -0.85 -21.18 10.54
CA GLY A 857 -1.99 -21.62 11.35
C GLY A 857 -2.07 -23.14 11.48
N ILE A 858 -1.86 -23.87 10.38
CA ILE A 858 -1.76 -25.34 10.39
C ILE A 858 -0.53 -25.78 11.19
N SER A 859 0.64 -25.16 10.95
CA SER A 859 1.87 -25.44 11.69
C SER A 859 1.67 -25.31 13.20
N ALA A 860 1.03 -24.22 13.65
CA ALA A 860 0.75 -23.98 15.06
C ALA A 860 -0.20 -25.04 15.64
N GLY A 861 -1.28 -25.39 14.92
CA GLY A 861 -2.22 -26.44 15.34
C GLY A 861 -1.54 -27.81 15.48
N LEU A 862 -0.73 -28.20 14.50
CA LEU A 862 0.05 -29.45 14.55
C LEU A 862 1.12 -29.41 15.65
N MET A 863 1.81 -28.27 15.81
CA MET A 863 2.84 -28.08 16.84
C MET A 863 2.27 -28.29 18.25
N PHE A 864 1.13 -27.70 18.58
CA PHE A 864 0.50 -27.88 19.89
C PHE A 864 -0.11 -29.27 20.06
N TYR A 865 -0.54 -29.92 18.97
CA TYR A 865 -1.00 -31.30 18.99
C TYR A 865 0.13 -32.31 19.26
N PHE A 866 1.35 -32.06 18.75
CA PHE A 866 2.51 -32.95 18.93
C PHE A 866 3.44 -32.58 20.11
N GLY A 867 3.43 -31.33 20.59
CA GLY A 867 4.07 -30.87 21.84
C GLY A 867 5.52 -30.34 21.75
N PHE A 868 5.97 -29.58 22.78
CA PHE A 868 7.29 -28.93 22.89
C PHE A 868 8.28 -29.71 23.80
N GLY A 869 9.14 -30.61 23.29
CA GLY A 869 10.16 -31.24 24.15
C GLY A 869 11.15 -32.20 23.47
N LYS A 870 12.41 -32.13 23.92
CA LYS A 870 13.62 -32.84 23.45
C LYS A 870 13.45 -34.35 23.16
N PRO A 871 14.20 -34.91 22.21
CA PRO A 871 14.35 -36.35 22.08
C PRO A 871 15.17 -36.87 23.28
N SER A 872 14.53 -37.56 24.22
CA SER A 872 15.27 -38.55 25.00
C SER A 872 15.28 -39.83 24.17
N LEU A 873 16.35 -40.00 23.40
CA LEU A 873 16.66 -41.25 22.69
C LEU A 873 17.14 -42.36 23.64
N GLY A 874 16.99 -42.20 24.96
CA GLY A 874 17.45 -43.17 25.95
C GLY A 874 16.56 -43.19 27.18
N LYS A 875 15.41 -43.89 27.10
CA LYS A 875 14.74 -44.59 28.21
C LYS A 875 13.45 -45.28 27.76
N LYS A 876 13.52 -46.09 26.70
CA LYS A 876 12.46 -47.05 26.35
C LYS A 876 12.53 -48.36 27.15
N ALA A 877 13.51 -48.53 28.04
CA ALA A 877 13.79 -49.82 28.69
C ALA A 877 13.22 -50.00 30.12
N LEU A 878 12.56 -49.01 30.73
CA LEU A 878 12.16 -49.14 32.15
C LEU A 878 10.82 -48.50 32.48
N GLU A 879 9.75 -48.96 31.85
CA GLU A 879 8.36 -48.71 32.32
C GLU A 879 7.47 -49.90 31.91
N SER A 880 7.93 -51.12 32.16
CA SER A 880 7.03 -52.21 32.53
C SER A 880 6.93 -52.17 34.06
N THR A 881 5.76 -52.45 34.62
CA THR A 881 5.48 -52.47 36.07
C THR A 881 5.17 -51.10 36.68
N THR A 882 3.93 -50.61 36.48
CA THR A 882 2.99 -50.32 37.59
C THR A 882 1.58 -50.13 37.02
N LYS A 883 0.64 -50.88 37.60
CA LYS A 883 -0.76 -51.06 37.22
C LYS A 883 -1.63 -49.82 37.51
N LYS A 884 -2.69 -49.68 36.71
CA LYS A 884 -4.03 -49.10 37.00
C LYS A 884 -4.11 -47.61 37.39
N ILE A 885 -4.17 -46.73 36.38
CA ILE A 885 -5.33 -45.85 36.06
C ILE A 885 -5.36 -45.68 34.54
N LYS A 886 -6.25 -46.39 33.84
CA LYS A 886 -6.47 -46.26 32.39
C LYS A 886 -7.29 -44.98 32.16
N LYS A 887 -6.61 -43.85 31.92
CA LYS A 887 -7.22 -42.70 31.24
C LYS A 887 -6.44 -42.51 29.94
N GLU A 888 -6.94 -43.13 28.87
CA GLU A 888 -6.42 -42.99 27.51
C GLU A 888 -6.69 -41.55 27.03
N ASN A 889 -5.86 -40.58 27.45
CA ASN A 889 -5.94 -39.21 26.94
C ASN A 889 -5.35 -39.18 25.51
N THR A 890 -6.22 -39.25 24.52
CA THR A 890 -5.93 -38.84 23.15
C THR A 890 -5.87 -37.32 23.10
N SER A 891 -4.79 -36.78 22.53
CA SER A 891 -4.64 -35.35 22.26
C SER A 891 -5.88 -34.79 21.57
N ASN A 892 -6.33 -33.63 22.01
CA ASN A 892 -7.60 -33.05 21.57
C ASN A 892 -7.57 -32.74 20.06
N ALA A 893 -8.39 -33.47 19.30
CA ALA A 893 -8.53 -33.32 17.85
C ALA A 893 -9.00 -31.92 17.41
N LEU A 894 -9.61 -31.17 18.32
CA LEU A 894 -10.05 -29.79 18.08
C LEU A 894 -8.89 -28.82 17.89
N ILE A 895 -7.68 -29.14 18.38
CA ILE A 895 -6.48 -28.30 18.19
C ILE A 895 -6.00 -28.30 16.73
N PRO A 896 -5.70 -29.46 16.09
CA PRO A 896 -5.36 -29.47 14.67
C PRO A 896 -6.55 -29.07 13.80
N ALA A 897 -7.80 -29.38 14.20
CA ALA A 897 -9.00 -28.89 13.51
C ALA A 897 -8.99 -27.35 13.45
N ALA A 898 -8.71 -26.67 14.57
CA ALA A 898 -8.61 -25.22 14.61
C ALA A 898 -7.51 -24.69 13.66
N GLY A 899 -6.35 -25.35 13.60
CA GLY A 899 -5.27 -24.99 12.66
C GLY A 899 -5.68 -25.10 11.19
N PHE A 900 -6.35 -26.19 10.79
CA PHE A 900 -6.91 -26.31 9.43
C PHE A 900 -8.01 -25.28 9.16
N MET A 901 -8.86 -24.97 10.14
CA MET A 901 -9.89 -23.94 10.00
C MET A 901 -9.30 -22.52 9.81
N VAL A 902 -8.13 -22.23 10.40
CA VAL A 902 -7.40 -20.99 10.09
C VAL A 902 -7.09 -20.93 8.60
N ALA A 903 -6.56 -21.99 8.00
CA ALA A 903 -6.27 -22.04 6.58
C ALA A 903 -7.53 -21.91 5.71
N VAL A 904 -8.65 -22.54 6.11
CA VAL A 904 -9.93 -22.42 5.39
C VAL A 904 -10.41 -20.97 5.35
N ILE A 905 -10.39 -20.28 6.49
CA ILE A 905 -10.85 -18.88 6.57
C ILE A 905 -9.91 -17.95 5.77
N MET A 906 -8.61 -18.12 5.95
CA MET A 906 -7.59 -17.27 5.31
C MET A 906 -7.53 -17.50 3.80
N MET A 907 -7.37 -18.73 3.33
CA MET A 907 -7.38 -19.03 1.89
C MET A 907 -8.75 -18.80 1.27
N GLY A 908 -9.84 -19.02 2.01
CA GLY A 908 -11.19 -18.68 1.60
C GLY A 908 -11.37 -17.18 1.36
N PHE A 909 -10.73 -16.32 2.15
CA PHE A 909 -10.69 -14.88 1.87
C PHE A 909 -9.86 -14.57 0.61
N ALA A 910 -8.71 -15.22 0.43
CA ALA A 910 -7.85 -15.01 -0.74
C ALA A 910 -8.50 -15.41 -2.08
N HIS A 911 -9.39 -16.41 -2.08
CA HIS A 911 -10.05 -16.93 -3.29
C HIS A 911 -11.55 -16.60 -3.38
N GLY A 912 -12.19 -16.20 -2.28
CA GLY A 912 -13.63 -15.97 -2.17
C GLY A 912 -14.10 -14.61 -2.68
N GLY A 913 -13.19 -13.78 -3.19
CA GLY A 913 -13.48 -12.53 -3.88
C GLY A 913 -12.32 -12.08 -4.76
N SER A 914 -12.58 -11.25 -5.76
CA SER A 914 -11.55 -10.66 -6.65
C SER A 914 -10.73 -9.54 -5.98
N ALA A 915 -10.58 -9.61 -4.65
CA ALA A 915 -10.05 -8.53 -3.82
C ALA A 915 -8.52 -8.54 -3.66
N LEU A 916 -7.89 -9.71 -3.84
CA LEU A 916 -6.44 -9.87 -3.76
C LEU A 916 -5.92 -10.42 -5.08
N ASP A 917 -4.95 -9.71 -5.65
CA ASP A 917 -4.33 -10.11 -6.90
C ASP A 917 -3.29 -11.21 -6.65
N PRO A 918 -3.43 -12.40 -7.26
CA PRO A 918 -2.41 -13.45 -7.15
C PRO A 918 -1.15 -13.15 -7.98
N GLN A 919 -1.13 -12.07 -8.80
CA GLN A 919 -0.01 -11.67 -9.65
C GLN A 919 1.29 -11.47 -8.84
N ILE A 920 2.41 -11.85 -9.45
CA ILE A 920 3.76 -11.62 -8.91
C ILE A 920 4.33 -10.36 -9.57
N THR A 921 4.49 -9.32 -8.77
CA THR A 921 4.97 -7.99 -9.20
C THR A 921 6.42 -7.76 -8.76
N PRO A 922 7.21 -6.95 -9.47
CA PRO A 922 8.53 -6.51 -8.99
C PRO A 922 8.44 -5.77 -7.64
N LEU A 923 9.48 -5.91 -6.81
CA LEU A 923 9.56 -5.20 -5.52
C LEU A 923 9.99 -3.75 -5.69
N VAL A 924 9.23 -2.79 -5.18
CA VAL A 924 9.73 -1.40 -5.13
C VAL A 924 11.06 -1.31 -4.36
N PRO A 925 11.98 -0.37 -4.70
CA PRO A 925 13.38 -0.39 -4.22
C PRO A 925 13.52 -0.49 -2.70
N VAL A 926 12.67 0.22 -1.95
CA VAL A 926 12.67 0.23 -0.48
C VAL A 926 12.39 -1.16 0.14
N LEU A 927 11.68 -2.03 -0.58
CA LEU A 927 11.36 -3.39 -0.12
C LEU A 927 12.51 -4.39 -0.36
N LYS A 928 13.55 -4.02 -1.11
CA LYS A 928 14.74 -4.86 -1.32
C LYS A 928 15.68 -4.81 -0.12
N SER A 929 15.21 -5.26 1.05
CA SER A 929 15.98 -5.27 2.30
C SER A 929 15.91 -6.63 3.00
N TYR A 930 17.03 -7.07 3.56
CA TYR A 930 17.11 -8.26 4.40
C TYR A 930 16.20 -8.16 5.64
N TRP A 931 16.22 -7.00 6.31
CA TRP A 931 15.43 -6.79 7.53
C TRP A 931 13.94 -6.87 7.27
N LEU A 932 13.48 -6.35 6.12
CA LEU A 932 12.06 -6.40 5.77
C LEU A 932 11.57 -7.84 5.61
N ILE A 933 12.35 -8.71 4.96
CA ILE A 933 11.98 -10.12 4.77
C ILE A 933 11.73 -10.79 6.12
N VAL A 934 12.66 -10.61 7.07
CA VAL A 934 12.56 -11.20 8.41
C VAL A 934 11.43 -10.57 9.22
N HIS A 935 11.30 -9.24 9.16
CA HIS A 935 10.24 -8.48 9.81
C HIS A 935 8.85 -8.97 9.40
N VAL A 936 8.56 -8.97 8.09
CA VAL A 936 7.25 -9.34 7.55
C VAL A 936 6.95 -10.81 7.87
N ALA A 937 7.92 -11.71 7.70
CA ALA A 937 7.74 -13.12 8.02
C ALA A 937 7.34 -13.35 9.49
N ILE A 938 8.01 -12.69 10.43
CA ILE A 938 7.75 -12.84 11.87
C ILE A 938 6.41 -12.21 12.26
N ILE A 939 6.09 -11.00 11.79
CA ILE A 939 4.79 -10.37 12.05
C ILE A 939 3.66 -11.22 11.49
N VAL A 940 3.74 -11.62 10.23
CA VAL A 940 2.67 -12.38 9.56
C VAL A 940 2.51 -13.76 10.20
N SER A 941 3.60 -14.37 10.68
CA SER A 941 3.52 -15.62 11.47
C SER A 941 2.71 -15.45 12.76
N SER A 942 2.79 -14.30 13.43
CA SER A 942 2.00 -14.04 14.64
C SER A 942 0.49 -14.17 14.40
N TYR A 943 0.03 -13.81 13.20
CA TYR A 943 -1.37 -13.81 12.83
C TYR A 943 -1.95 -15.23 12.79
N GLY A 944 -1.14 -16.21 12.38
CA GLY A 944 -1.52 -17.63 12.43
C GLY A 944 -1.75 -18.13 13.85
N PHE A 945 -0.90 -17.73 14.81
CA PHE A 945 -1.06 -18.07 16.23
C PHE A 945 -2.28 -17.37 16.88
N PHE A 946 -2.54 -16.12 16.53
CA PHE A 946 -3.72 -15.41 17.00
C PHE A 946 -5.01 -15.99 16.42
N ALA A 947 -5.03 -16.29 15.13
CA ALA A 947 -6.16 -16.93 14.47
C ALA A 947 -6.44 -18.32 15.07
N LEU A 948 -5.40 -19.13 15.33
CA LEU A 948 -5.56 -20.42 16.02
C LEU A 948 -6.26 -20.24 17.38
N SER A 949 -5.81 -19.25 18.16
CA SER A 949 -6.40 -18.98 19.47
C SER A 949 -7.83 -18.48 19.41
N MET A 950 -8.17 -17.66 18.41
CA MET A 950 -9.53 -17.20 18.12
C MET A 950 -10.45 -18.37 17.81
N ILE A 951 -10.02 -19.30 16.94
CA ILE A 951 -10.84 -20.48 16.60
C ILE A 951 -11.00 -21.41 17.81
N ILE A 952 -9.95 -21.62 18.60
CA ILE A 952 -10.05 -22.38 19.86
C ILE A 952 -11.03 -21.71 20.83
N ALA A 953 -11.03 -20.37 20.91
CA ALA A 953 -11.98 -19.63 21.72
C ALA A 953 -13.42 -19.84 21.23
N VAL A 954 -13.69 -19.73 19.92
CA VAL A 954 -15.00 -20.01 19.33
C VAL A 954 -15.46 -21.44 19.62
N ILE A 955 -14.59 -22.44 19.41
CA ILE A 955 -14.87 -23.85 19.73
C ILE A 955 -15.24 -24.01 21.22
N SER A 956 -14.52 -23.34 22.11
CA SER A 956 -14.77 -23.39 23.56
C SER A 956 -16.10 -22.72 23.94
N LEU A 957 -16.46 -21.61 23.28
CA LEU A 957 -17.75 -20.93 23.47
C LEU A 957 -18.92 -21.77 22.98
N VAL A 958 -18.79 -22.39 21.81
CA VAL A 958 -19.78 -23.35 21.27
C VAL A 958 -19.93 -24.55 22.22
N PHE A 959 -18.83 -25.06 22.78
CA PHE A 959 -18.87 -26.13 23.78
C PHE A 959 -19.75 -25.76 24.99
N TYR A 960 -19.63 -24.55 25.54
CA TYR A 960 -20.49 -24.12 26.66
C TYR A 960 -21.98 -24.08 26.29
N ILE A 961 -22.33 -23.88 25.02
CA ILE A 961 -23.72 -23.82 24.57
C ILE A 961 -24.34 -25.22 24.49
N ILE A 962 -23.58 -26.18 23.96
CA ILE A 962 -24.06 -27.54 23.69
C ILE A 962 -23.90 -28.49 24.89
N ALA A 963 -23.02 -28.17 25.84
CA ALA A 963 -22.74 -29.05 26.97
C ALA A 963 -23.87 -29.05 28.01
N ASP A 964 -24.19 -30.23 28.54
CA ASP A 964 -24.99 -30.39 29.74
C ASP A 964 -24.12 -30.35 31.03
N LYS A 965 -24.74 -30.38 32.21
CA LYS A 965 -24.01 -30.33 33.50
C LYS A 965 -23.02 -31.49 33.67
N ASN A 966 -23.34 -32.69 33.18
CA ASN A 966 -22.49 -33.89 33.34
C ASN A 966 -21.27 -33.84 32.41
N LEU A 967 -21.50 -33.48 31.15
CA LEU A 967 -20.45 -33.29 30.16
C LEU A 967 -19.52 -32.14 30.57
N PHE A 968 -20.09 -31.03 31.03
CA PHE A 968 -19.31 -29.90 31.54
C PHE A 968 -18.42 -30.33 32.71
N LYS A 969 -18.96 -31.04 33.72
CA LYS A 969 -18.17 -31.53 34.86
C LYS A 969 -17.01 -32.45 34.43
N THR A 970 -17.21 -33.25 33.39
CA THR A 970 -16.20 -34.20 32.88
C THR A 970 -15.09 -33.50 32.08
N HIS A 971 -15.45 -32.56 31.21
CA HIS A 971 -14.54 -31.94 30.25
C HIS A 971 -14.00 -30.57 30.68
N ASN A 972 -14.58 -29.93 31.69
CA ASN A 972 -14.12 -28.64 32.20
C ASN A 972 -12.65 -28.70 32.63
N ASP A 973 -12.24 -29.70 33.40
CA ASP A 973 -10.85 -29.82 33.90
C ASP A 973 -9.95 -30.73 33.07
N SER A 974 -10.42 -31.19 31.91
CA SER A 974 -9.63 -31.90 30.90
C SER A 974 -9.60 -31.12 29.59
N THR A 975 -10.52 -31.36 28.67
CA THR A 975 -10.56 -30.78 27.31
C THR A 975 -10.56 -29.25 27.30
N LEU A 976 -11.47 -28.60 28.04
CA LEU A 976 -11.54 -27.12 28.07
C LEU A 976 -10.31 -26.51 28.73
N LYS A 977 -9.72 -27.20 29.71
CA LYS A 977 -8.47 -26.77 30.33
C LYS A 977 -7.30 -26.87 29.33
N GLU A 978 -7.23 -27.95 28.56
CA GLU A 978 -6.23 -28.12 27.50
C GLU A 978 -6.37 -27.05 26.41
N LEU A 979 -7.60 -26.81 25.91
CA LEU A 979 -7.87 -25.75 24.94
C LEU A 979 -7.51 -24.36 25.48
N ALA A 980 -7.83 -24.05 26.73
CA ALA A 980 -7.44 -22.79 27.36
C ALA A 980 -5.93 -22.65 27.50
N ILE A 981 -5.21 -23.72 27.86
CA ILE A 981 -3.74 -23.73 27.93
C ILE A 981 -3.13 -23.49 26.55
N VAL A 982 -3.60 -24.20 25.53
CA VAL A 982 -3.10 -24.06 24.15
C VAL A 982 -3.41 -22.67 23.60
N SER A 983 -4.61 -22.16 23.82
CA SER A 983 -5.01 -20.79 23.47
C SER A 983 -4.09 -19.76 24.13
N GLU A 984 -3.81 -19.87 25.43
CA GLU A 984 -2.92 -18.94 26.15
C GLU A 984 -1.46 -19.05 25.69
N MET A 985 -0.96 -20.27 25.42
CA MET A 985 0.38 -20.47 24.87
C MET A 985 0.48 -19.89 23.45
N SER A 986 -0.52 -20.12 22.60
CA SER A 986 -0.60 -19.58 21.24
C SER A 986 -0.62 -18.05 21.25
N LEU A 987 -1.43 -17.43 22.11
CA LEU A 987 -1.42 -15.97 22.31
C LEU A 987 -0.06 -15.44 22.77
N THR A 988 0.63 -16.17 23.65
CA THR A 988 1.96 -15.75 24.13
C THR A 988 3.00 -15.80 23.01
N ILE A 989 2.99 -16.84 22.19
CA ILE A 989 3.89 -16.96 21.03
C ILE A 989 3.54 -15.92 19.95
N GLY A 990 2.25 -15.74 19.66
CA GLY A 990 1.77 -14.70 18.76
C GLY A 990 2.17 -13.30 19.24
N LEU A 991 1.96 -12.98 20.51
CA LEU A 991 2.36 -11.70 21.09
C LEU A 991 3.89 -11.49 20.99
N PHE A 992 4.68 -12.53 21.25
CA PHE A 992 6.13 -12.47 21.04
C PHE A 992 6.50 -12.16 19.60
N ALA A 993 5.95 -12.93 18.65
CA ALA A 993 6.22 -12.73 17.22
C ALA A 993 5.76 -11.34 16.75
N LEU A 994 4.57 -10.88 17.13
CA LEU A 994 4.08 -9.54 16.78
C LEU A 994 4.99 -8.46 17.36
N THR A 995 5.36 -8.60 18.62
CA THR A 995 6.16 -7.61 19.35
C THR A 995 7.58 -7.53 18.76
N VAL A 996 8.27 -8.67 18.62
CA VAL A 996 9.61 -8.73 18.01
C VAL A 996 9.57 -8.28 16.56
N GLY A 997 8.57 -8.72 15.81
CA GLY A 997 8.34 -8.30 14.44
C GLY A 997 8.22 -6.79 14.35
N ASN A 998 7.38 -6.14 15.17
CA ASN A 998 7.22 -4.68 15.19
C ASN A 998 8.57 -3.95 15.38
N PHE A 999 9.45 -4.47 16.25
CA PHE A 999 10.78 -3.90 16.46
C PHE A 999 11.77 -4.16 15.33
N LEU A 1000 11.78 -5.35 14.74
CA LEU A 1000 12.57 -5.61 13.53
C LEU A 1000 12.14 -4.68 12.39
N GLY A 1001 10.85 -4.30 12.36
CA GLY A 1001 10.31 -3.28 11.47
C GLY A 1001 10.91 -1.91 11.76
N GLY A 1002 11.03 -1.53 13.03
CA GLY A 1002 11.72 -0.31 13.44
C GLY A 1002 13.21 -0.29 13.07
N ILE A 1003 13.91 -1.44 13.13
CA ILE A 1003 15.29 -1.54 12.64
C ILE A 1003 15.35 -1.29 11.13
N TRP A 1004 14.47 -1.95 10.37
CA TRP A 1004 14.35 -1.73 8.93
C TRP A 1004 14.01 -0.26 8.62
N ALA A 1005 13.02 0.33 9.27
CA ALA A 1005 12.63 1.73 9.09
C ALA A 1005 13.79 2.68 9.40
N ASN A 1006 14.62 2.37 10.40
CA ASN A 1006 15.81 3.15 10.71
C ASN A 1006 16.92 3.01 9.67
N GLU A 1007 16.94 1.93 8.90
CA GLU A 1007 17.89 1.71 7.79
C GLU A 1007 17.36 2.27 6.46
N SER A 1008 16.04 2.29 6.26
CA SER A 1008 15.40 2.76 5.02
C SER A 1008 15.01 4.24 5.04
N TRP A 1009 14.50 4.74 6.17
CA TRP A 1009 13.97 6.12 6.32
C TRP A 1009 14.66 6.95 7.39
N GLY A 1010 15.56 6.32 8.16
CA GLY A 1010 16.38 7.01 9.13
C GLY A 1010 15.75 7.36 10.45
N ARG A 1011 14.56 6.82 10.71
CA ARG A 1011 13.90 6.86 12.01
C ARG A 1011 13.40 5.47 12.35
N TYR A 1012 13.50 5.11 13.63
CA TYR A 1012 13.11 3.77 14.08
C TYR A 1012 11.61 3.61 14.35
N TRP A 1013 10.87 4.72 14.46
CA TRP A 1013 9.43 4.73 14.73
C TRP A 1013 8.80 5.95 14.09
N SER A 1014 7.59 5.78 13.57
CA SER A 1014 6.71 6.87 13.17
C SER A 1014 5.30 6.60 13.65
N TRP A 1015 4.48 7.65 13.76
CA TRP A 1015 3.06 7.49 14.10
C TRP A 1015 2.20 7.05 12.89
N ASP A 1016 2.82 6.38 11.92
CA ASP A 1016 2.12 5.81 10.77
C ASP A 1016 0.97 4.90 11.24
N PRO A 1017 -0.20 4.94 10.59
CA PRO A 1017 -1.34 4.13 11.00
C PRO A 1017 -1.03 2.63 11.12
N LYS A 1018 -0.15 2.06 10.29
CA LYS A 1018 0.15 0.61 10.34
C LYS A 1018 1.03 0.25 11.52
N GLU A 1019 2.07 1.06 11.78
CA GLU A 1019 2.91 0.94 12.98
C GLU A 1019 2.05 1.12 14.25
N THR A 1020 1.20 2.14 14.27
CA THR A 1020 0.31 2.46 15.40
C THR A 1020 -0.68 1.32 15.68
N TRP A 1021 -1.34 0.76 14.65
CA TRP A 1021 -2.27 -0.36 14.83
C TRP A 1021 -1.56 -1.66 15.20
N ALA A 1022 -0.31 -1.88 14.77
CA ALA A 1022 0.48 -3.02 15.24
C ALA A 1022 0.74 -2.91 16.76
N PHE A 1023 1.08 -1.70 17.24
CA PHE A 1023 1.26 -1.44 18.67
C PHE A 1023 -0.04 -1.52 19.48
N ILE A 1024 -1.17 -1.03 18.95
CA ILE A 1024 -2.50 -1.23 19.54
C ILE A 1024 -2.79 -2.73 19.67
N SER A 1025 -2.51 -3.53 18.64
CA SER A 1025 -2.69 -4.99 18.69
C SER A 1025 -1.82 -5.64 19.78
N ILE A 1026 -0.55 -5.25 19.93
CA ILE A 1026 0.31 -5.70 21.04
C ILE A 1026 -0.37 -5.40 22.38
N MET A 1027 -0.92 -4.20 22.57
CA MET A 1027 -1.59 -3.82 23.81
C MET A 1027 -2.89 -4.59 24.07
N VAL A 1028 -3.72 -4.80 23.05
CA VAL A 1028 -4.97 -5.58 23.18
C VAL A 1028 -4.65 -7.01 23.59
N TYR A 1029 -3.72 -7.68 22.92
CA TYR A 1029 -3.33 -9.04 23.28
C TYR A 1029 -2.58 -9.12 24.62
N ALA A 1030 -1.78 -8.11 24.95
CA ALA A 1030 -1.20 -7.99 26.29
C ALA A 1030 -2.29 -7.89 27.35
N PHE A 1031 -3.32 -7.07 27.14
CA PHE A 1031 -4.47 -6.96 28.04
C PHE A 1031 -5.16 -8.32 28.23
N VAL A 1032 -5.46 -9.05 27.15
CA VAL A 1032 -6.07 -10.40 27.22
C VAL A 1032 -5.25 -11.35 28.10
N LEU A 1033 -3.92 -11.41 27.90
CA LEU A 1033 -3.05 -12.25 28.73
C LEU A 1033 -2.97 -11.79 30.19
N HIS A 1034 -3.16 -10.49 30.45
CA HIS A 1034 -3.15 -9.91 31.80
C HIS A 1034 -4.51 -9.97 32.51
N MET A 1035 -5.62 -10.25 31.82
CA MET A 1035 -6.95 -10.44 32.45
C MET A 1035 -6.92 -11.50 33.56
N ARG A 1036 -6.03 -12.50 33.47
CA ARG A 1036 -5.80 -13.50 34.54
C ARG A 1036 -5.36 -12.90 35.87
N LEU A 1037 -4.81 -11.69 35.88
CA LEU A 1037 -4.37 -10.97 37.08
C LEU A 1037 -5.44 -10.01 37.62
N VAL A 1038 -6.45 -9.66 36.83
CA VAL A 1038 -7.51 -8.72 37.23
C VAL A 1038 -8.66 -9.47 37.91
N PRO A 1039 -8.99 -9.18 39.18
CA PRO A 1039 -10.14 -9.81 39.85
C PRO A 1039 -11.45 -9.56 39.07
N GLY A 1040 -12.24 -10.61 38.85
CA GLY A 1040 -13.48 -10.56 38.06
C GLY A 1040 -13.33 -11.00 36.59
N LEU A 1041 -12.15 -10.80 35.98
CA LEU A 1041 -11.89 -11.12 34.57
C LEU A 1041 -11.15 -12.45 34.35
N ARG A 1042 -10.81 -13.18 35.43
CA ARG A 1042 -9.96 -14.39 35.39
C ARG A 1042 -10.64 -15.66 34.89
N SER A 1043 -11.93 -15.60 34.57
CA SER A 1043 -12.67 -16.81 34.17
C SER A 1043 -12.25 -17.26 32.77
N ARG A 1044 -12.19 -18.59 32.52
CA ARG A 1044 -11.83 -19.13 31.19
C ARG A 1044 -12.79 -18.63 30.11
N TRP A 1045 -14.09 -18.55 30.42
CA TRP A 1045 -15.08 -17.96 29.53
C TRP A 1045 -14.74 -16.51 29.16
N ALA A 1046 -14.44 -15.65 30.14
CA ALA A 1046 -14.10 -14.24 29.89
C ALA A 1046 -12.83 -14.09 29.04
N VAL A 1047 -11.82 -14.93 29.28
CA VAL A 1047 -10.59 -14.94 28.46
C VAL A 1047 -10.91 -15.36 27.02
N HIS A 1048 -11.71 -16.42 26.80
CA HIS A 1048 -12.08 -16.83 25.44
C HIS A 1048 -12.90 -15.77 24.69
N VAL A 1049 -13.85 -15.11 25.37
CA VAL A 1049 -14.58 -13.98 24.76
C VAL A 1049 -13.63 -12.85 24.38
N ALA A 1050 -12.73 -12.46 25.28
CA ALA A 1050 -11.76 -11.42 25.01
C ALA A 1050 -10.79 -11.81 23.87
N THR A 1051 -10.32 -13.06 23.82
CA THR A 1051 -9.50 -13.60 22.72
C THR A 1051 -10.22 -13.52 21.37
N MET A 1052 -11.52 -13.85 21.34
CA MET A 1052 -12.31 -13.79 20.12
C MET A 1052 -12.40 -12.35 19.59
N PHE A 1053 -12.71 -11.38 20.46
CA PHE A 1053 -12.79 -9.96 20.07
C PHE A 1053 -11.42 -9.31 19.83
N ALA A 1054 -10.36 -9.75 20.50
CA ALA A 1054 -9.00 -9.27 20.25
C ALA A 1054 -8.55 -9.51 18.81
N PHE A 1055 -9.08 -10.54 18.15
CA PHE A 1055 -8.83 -10.78 16.72
C PHE A 1055 -9.32 -9.64 15.81
N CYS A 1056 -10.29 -8.84 16.24
CA CYS A 1056 -10.73 -7.66 15.48
C CYS A 1056 -9.62 -6.60 15.37
N SER A 1057 -8.77 -6.41 16.39
CA SER A 1057 -7.64 -5.48 16.29
C SER A 1057 -6.66 -5.93 15.21
N MET A 1058 -6.48 -7.24 15.09
CA MET A 1058 -5.62 -7.85 14.07
C MET A 1058 -6.19 -7.63 12.66
N VAL A 1059 -7.48 -7.89 12.46
CA VAL A 1059 -8.19 -7.60 11.19
C VAL A 1059 -8.06 -6.11 10.83
N MET A 1060 -8.17 -5.21 11.79
CA MET A 1060 -7.97 -3.78 11.57
C MET A 1060 -6.52 -3.44 11.20
N THR A 1061 -5.51 -3.99 11.88
CA THR A 1061 -4.10 -3.77 11.53
C THR A 1061 -3.76 -4.20 10.10
N TYR A 1062 -4.29 -5.35 9.66
CA TYR A 1062 -3.95 -5.90 8.35
C TYR A 1062 -4.84 -5.41 7.21
N PHE A 1063 -6.16 -5.42 7.37
CA PHE A 1063 -7.10 -4.98 6.33
C PHE A 1063 -7.57 -3.55 6.55
N GLY A 1064 -7.91 -3.20 7.79
CA GLY A 1064 -8.41 -1.88 8.15
C GLY A 1064 -7.46 -0.76 7.71
N VAL A 1065 -6.19 -0.85 8.08
CA VAL A 1065 -5.19 0.17 7.72
C VAL A 1065 -4.98 0.23 6.21
N ASN A 1066 -4.83 -0.91 5.52
CA ASN A 1066 -4.49 -0.90 4.09
C ASN A 1066 -5.63 -0.37 3.19
N TYR A 1067 -6.90 -0.53 3.59
CA TYR A 1067 -8.05 -0.10 2.78
C TYR A 1067 -8.73 1.18 3.28
N TYR A 1068 -8.69 1.48 4.58
CA TYR A 1068 -9.46 2.59 5.16
C TYR A 1068 -8.61 3.74 5.71
N LEU A 1069 -7.30 3.54 5.87
CA LEU A 1069 -6.39 4.56 6.38
C LEU A 1069 -5.26 4.79 5.36
N SER A 1070 -4.74 6.01 5.31
CA SER A 1070 -3.59 6.35 4.47
C SER A 1070 -2.31 6.38 5.30
N GLY A 1071 -1.24 5.72 4.84
CA GLY A 1071 0.07 5.73 5.50
C GLY A 1071 1.24 5.40 4.57
N LEU A 1072 2.46 5.49 5.08
CA LEU A 1072 3.72 5.14 4.38
C LEU A 1072 3.79 3.66 4.01
N HIS A 1073 3.03 2.81 4.71
CA HIS A 1073 2.96 1.37 4.47
C HIS A 1073 1.79 0.94 3.57
N SER A 1074 1.10 1.90 2.95
CA SER A 1074 -0.04 1.67 2.05
C SER A 1074 0.42 1.25 0.64
N TYR A 1075 1.42 0.37 0.54
CA TYR A 1075 1.92 -0.17 -0.75
C TYR A 1075 0.86 -0.96 -1.54
N ALA A 1076 -0.22 -1.36 -0.86
CA ALA A 1076 -1.39 -2.03 -1.42
C ALA A 1076 -2.68 -1.22 -1.24
N ALA A 1077 -2.59 0.12 -1.13
CA ALA A 1077 -3.76 0.97 -0.98
C ALA A 1077 -4.67 0.86 -2.21
N GLY A 1078 -5.79 0.17 -2.04
CA GLY A 1078 -6.98 0.42 -2.84
C GLY A 1078 -7.77 1.58 -2.27
N ASP A 1079 -8.69 2.14 -3.05
CA ASP A 1079 -9.64 3.14 -2.55
C ASP A 1079 -10.48 2.57 -1.40
N PRO A 1080 -10.87 3.40 -0.41
CA PRO A 1080 -11.73 2.98 0.68
C PRO A 1080 -13.06 2.42 0.14
N VAL A 1081 -13.19 1.10 0.22
CA VAL A 1081 -14.42 0.37 -0.07
C VAL A 1081 -15.30 0.47 1.18
N PRO A 1082 -16.63 0.64 1.10
CA PRO A 1082 -17.50 0.55 2.26
C PRO A 1082 -17.26 -0.76 3.01
N VAL A 1083 -17.35 -0.68 4.35
CA VAL A 1083 -17.17 -1.84 5.22
C VAL A 1083 -18.09 -2.98 4.75
N PRO A 1084 -17.54 -4.13 4.34
CA PRO A 1084 -18.35 -5.20 3.77
C PRO A 1084 -19.40 -5.71 4.76
N ALA A 1085 -20.58 -6.10 4.26
CA ALA A 1085 -21.68 -6.63 5.07
C ALA A 1085 -21.27 -7.81 5.97
N TRP A 1086 -20.35 -8.66 5.50
CA TRP A 1086 -19.85 -9.81 6.26
C TRP A 1086 -19.13 -9.41 7.56
N VAL A 1087 -18.55 -8.20 7.64
CA VAL A 1087 -17.92 -7.69 8.86
C VAL A 1087 -18.99 -7.44 9.94
N TYR A 1088 -20.08 -6.77 9.57
CA TYR A 1088 -21.20 -6.53 10.48
C TYR A 1088 -21.88 -7.84 10.92
N ILE A 1089 -22.11 -8.76 9.99
CA ILE A 1089 -22.66 -10.10 10.28
C ILE A 1089 -21.72 -10.87 11.22
N GLY A 1090 -20.41 -10.81 10.98
CA GLY A 1090 -19.40 -11.43 11.82
C GLY A 1090 -19.41 -10.89 13.25
N LEU A 1091 -19.42 -9.57 13.42
CA LEU A 1091 -19.51 -8.91 14.73
C LEU A 1091 -20.82 -9.24 15.46
N ALA A 1092 -21.96 -9.21 14.77
CA ALA A 1092 -23.24 -9.58 15.34
C ALA A 1092 -23.24 -11.05 15.79
N THR A 1093 -22.66 -11.95 14.99
CA THR A 1093 -22.52 -13.38 15.34
C THR A 1093 -21.62 -13.59 16.55
N MET A 1094 -20.49 -12.87 16.62
CA MET A 1094 -19.59 -12.89 17.78
C MET A 1094 -20.29 -12.40 19.05
N PHE A 1095 -21.06 -11.31 18.96
CA PHE A 1095 -21.82 -10.78 20.08
C PHE A 1095 -22.89 -11.77 20.56
N LEU A 1096 -23.66 -12.35 19.62
CA LEU A 1096 -24.65 -13.37 19.92
C LEU A 1096 -24.01 -14.60 20.58
N LEU A 1097 -22.88 -15.08 20.04
CA LEU A 1097 -22.14 -16.22 20.60
C LEU A 1097 -21.66 -15.93 22.03
N ALA A 1098 -21.14 -14.73 22.30
CA ALA A 1098 -20.73 -14.32 23.63
C ALA A 1098 -21.93 -14.27 24.60
N LEU A 1099 -23.05 -13.69 24.18
CA LEU A 1099 -24.26 -13.56 25.00
C LEU A 1099 -24.91 -14.93 25.32
N VAL A 1100 -25.12 -15.76 24.31
CA VAL A 1100 -25.73 -17.10 24.49
C VAL A 1100 -24.84 -18.00 25.33
N SER A 1101 -23.53 -17.99 25.08
CA SER A 1101 -22.57 -18.78 25.87
C SER A 1101 -22.48 -18.31 27.32
N TYR A 1102 -22.69 -17.01 27.62
CA TYR A 1102 -22.71 -16.49 28.99
C TYR A 1102 -23.86 -17.08 29.81
N PHE A 1103 -25.08 -17.05 29.28
CA PHE A 1103 -26.25 -17.60 29.96
C PHE A 1103 -26.12 -19.11 30.20
N LYS A 1104 -25.59 -19.85 29.23
CA LYS A 1104 -25.32 -21.28 29.39
C LYS A 1104 -24.20 -21.56 30.39
N PHE A 1105 -23.09 -20.83 30.34
CA PHE A 1105 -21.99 -20.95 31.28
C PHE A 1105 -22.41 -20.68 32.73
N THR A 1106 -23.21 -19.64 32.97
CA THR A 1106 -23.73 -19.32 34.30
C THR A 1106 -24.69 -20.41 34.80
N ALA A 1107 -25.55 -20.96 33.93
CA ALA A 1107 -26.42 -22.09 34.26
C ALA A 1107 -25.63 -23.37 34.60
N LEU A 1108 -24.55 -23.66 33.87
CA LEU A 1108 -23.67 -24.81 34.11
C LEU A 1108 -22.87 -24.70 35.42
N LYS A 1109 -22.63 -23.47 35.92
CA LYS A 1109 -21.95 -23.20 37.19
C LYS A 1109 -22.88 -23.17 38.41
N LYS A 1110 -24.17 -22.92 38.23
CA LYS A 1110 -25.14 -22.99 39.34
C LYS A 1110 -25.20 -24.43 39.83
N LYS A 1111 -24.92 -24.64 41.13
CA LYS A 1111 -24.93 -25.95 41.79
C LYS A 1111 -26.22 -26.69 41.46
#